data_AF-A0A821W8A3-F1
#
_entry.id   AF-A0A821W8A3-F1
#
_cell.length_a   1.000
_cell.length_b   1.000
_cell.length_c   1.000
_cell.angle_alpha   90.00
_cell.angle_beta   90.00
_cell.angle_gamma   90.00
#
_symmetry.space_group_name_H-M   'P 1'
#
loop_
_entity.id
_entity.type
_entity.pdbx_description
1 polymer ?
#
loop_
_entity_poly.entity_id
_entity_poly.type
_entity_poly.pdbx_seq_one_letter_code
_entity_poly.pdbx_strand_id
1 'polypeptide(L)'
;MFFVAVLYSLFSYLHFTALQPQFISTTRSKYGEVTHRTIRKAEKLSIKLQKCKCDLEFIRLCTIYKLTPSFVKISLWKKRLKTSNEYKSLQQFCLQQEYKNRYKDCLKHEKELRTLLDNLKLIMSSHETDQLQKYLHEISKKIKEKTVTTHYKKLRILNKGPVGQDYQSLKTKLVHNISSYVLTPAEERILCRGWEFCIENKVNNFIDFKTDIEENMKKIEHSCHHNALSIICRKISNASDTFMKLAKKKNIRNISDEEFNAIKSLKGNTNIIICRADKGNCIVVLDKQDYINKAEEILKLKQFRHTEKSLLNEKEKSMNTYISKLMKEKVIDKQLYWRIHSTSSSLATMYGQPKVHKLNYPLRPIISSIGSYNHELSKYLAEIIKSNRTSSPPSYIRDSFEFVKKIMKINDSKDQVMISFDVDSLYTNVPVNGAINITLNMLYKRSSPPPIPFNRSQLKQLLELAVCNTPFRFLQKTYIQCDGVAMGSPLGPILADIFITNLETKLNKFSTNKPSLWIRYVDDIFCLFTKKQDIDDFLERINKWHKNIRFTKEEEIDEKLAFLDVLVIRDHTTNKYVTTVYRKPTNTNLYLLYDSNQCRKYKLGLIRTLVIRILLICSTTTHKDNELTLMKHTLKTNGYPDHLIKRGIREGEVIVNKINNKNNNQQQKPQTKQKIYFTLTYYGSESTILARRKKNIIQKFMPLTNINIAFKKTFTLKNIFLPIQKGEDKTKKDKKLV
;
A
#
# COMPACT_ATOMS: atom_id res chain seq x y z
N MET A 1 16.65 -0.15 24.05
CA MET A 1 16.90 1.25 23.66
C MET A 1 18.40 1.58 23.73
N PHE A 2 19.31 0.59 23.66
CA PHE A 2 20.77 0.77 23.82
C PHE A 2 21.59 -0.14 22.88
N PHE A 3 21.02 -0.61 21.77
CA PHE A 3 21.57 -1.73 20.99
C PHE A 3 22.49 -1.35 19.82
N VAL A 4 22.63 -0.06 19.49
CA VAL A 4 23.44 0.39 18.33
C VAL A 4 24.34 1.58 18.64
N ALA A 5 24.03 2.38 19.66
CA ALA A 5 24.85 3.55 19.99
C ALA A 5 26.31 3.18 20.32
N VAL A 6 26.57 2.01 20.89
CA VAL A 6 27.93 1.65 21.33
C VAL A 6 28.80 1.19 20.14
N LEU A 7 28.26 0.40 19.22
CA LEU A 7 29.03 -0.09 18.06
C LEU A 7 29.05 0.87 16.86
N TYR A 8 28.12 1.81 16.77
CA TYR A 8 28.18 2.84 15.72
C TYR A 8 29.01 4.05 16.18
N SER A 9 28.88 4.53 17.42
CA SER A 9 29.70 5.66 17.90
C SER A 9 31.18 5.33 18.08
N LEU A 10 31.53 4.06 18.32
CA LEU A 10 32.93 3.62 18.38
C LEU A 10 33.59 3.50 17.00
N PHE A 11 32.81 3.45 15.91
CA PHE A 11 33.33 3.03 14.59
C PHE A 11 32.93 3.97 13.44
N SER A 12 32.28 5.10 13.70
CA SER A 12 31.63 5.92 12.66
C SER A 12 32.51 6.94 11.93
N TYR A 13 33.77 7.13 12.31
CA TYR A 13 34.68 7.98 11.53
C TYR A 13 36.06 7.37 11.54
N LEU A 14 36.46 6.80 10.41
CA LEU A 14 37.83 6.79 9.88
C LEU A 14 37.83 5.91 8.61
N HIS A 15 38.24 6.51 7.50
CA HIS A 15 38.78 5.76 6.37
C HIS A 15 40.04 4.98 6.81
N PHE A 16 40.71 4.33 5.86
CA PHE A 16 42.12 3.94 5.93
C PHE A 16 42.45 2.47 6.22
N THR A 17 43.56 2.13 5.57
CA THR A 17 44.11 0.87 5.07
C THR A 17 44.40 -0.23 6.10
N ALA A 18 44.42 -1.46 5.58
CA ALA A 18 44.65 -2.71 6.30
C ALA A 18 45.95 -2.72 7.11
N LEU A 19 45.89 -3.22 8.35
CA LEU A 19 47.05 -3.57 9.16
C LEU A 19 46.91 -4.96 9.79
N GLN A 20 48.05 -5.62 9.90
CA GLN A 20 48.31 -7.05 9.83
C GLN A 20 48.34 -7.79 11.20
N PRO A 21 48.39 -9.15 11.18
CA PRO A 21 48.69 -10.01 12.34
C PRO A 21 49.90 -9.63 13.22
N GLN A 22 50.77 -8.73 12.78
CA GLN A 22 51.88 -8.17 13.56
C GLN A 22 51.43 -7.38 14.81
N PHE A 23 50.23 -6.78 14.83
CA PHE A 23 49.73 -6.01 15.98
C PHE A 23 49.57 -6.84 17.27
N ILE A 24 49.21 -8.12 17.13
CA ILE A 24 49.01 -9.00 18.28
C ILE A 24 50.34 -9.51 18.86
N SER A 25 51.37 -9.67 18.02
CA SER A 25 52.70 -10.05 18.50
C SER A 25 53.42 -8.88 19.17
N THR A 26 53.25 -7.65 18.68
CA THR A 26 53.84 -6.44 19.27
C THR A 26 53.17 -6.00 20.58
N THR A 27 51.87 -6.28 20.76
CA THR A 27 51.18 -5.95 22.02
C THR A 27 51.66 -6.80 23.20
N ARG A 28 52.14 -8.03 22.94
CA ARG A 28 52.70 -8.92 23.97
C ARG A 28 54.02 -8.38 24.53
N SER A 29 54.91 -7.87 23.67
CA SER A 29 56.18 -7.29 24.10
C SER A 29 56.00 -5.94 24.78
N LYS A 30 54.99 -5.15 24.39
CA LYS A 30 54.79 -3.77 24.87
C LYS A 30 53.98 -3.65 26.17
N TYR A 31 52.99 -4.51 26.39
CA TYR A 31 52.04 -4.40 27.51
C TYR A 31 51.98 -5.63 28.43
N GLY A 32 52.85 -6.61 28.18
CA GLY A 32 52.93 -7.85 28.97
C GLY A 32 51.82 -8.86 28.70
N GLU A 33 51.97 -10.03 29.33
CA GLU A 33 51.15 -11.23 29.12
C GLU A 33 49.68 -11.05 29.56
N VAL A 34 49.43 -10.26 30.61
CA VAL A 34 48.08 -10.02 31.17
C VAL A 34 47.21 -9.23 30.18
N THR A 35 47.76 -8.17 29.59
CA THR A 35 47.08 -7.35 28.59
C THR A 35 46.83 -8.15 27.31
N HIS A 36 47.82 -8.95 26.87
CA HIS A 36 47.67 -9.84 25.73
C HIS A 36 46.55 -10.87 25.91
N ARG A 37 46.46 -11.52 27.09
CA ARG A 37 45.37 -12.45 27.42
C ARG A 37 44.01 -11.76 27.40
N THR A 38 43.94 -10.51 27.85
CA THR A 38 42.73 -9.70 27.84
C THR A 38 42.28 -9.38 26.41
N ILE A 39 43.21 -9.02 25.53
CA ILE A 39 42.96 -8.81 24.09
C ILE A 39 42.45 -10.11 23.43
N ARG A 40 43.09 -11.26 23.70
CA ARG A 40 42.63 -12.57 23.18
C ARG A 40 41.26 -12.97 23.72
N LYS A 41 40.94 -12.61 24.97
CA LYS A 41 39.60 -12.82 25.54
C LYS A 41 38.56 -11.94 24.84
N ALA A 42 38.88 -10.67 24.56
CA ALA A 42 38.04 -9.77 23.80
C ALA A 42 37.80 -10.28 22.36
N GLU A 43 38.83 -10.81 21.69
CA GLU A 43 38.72 -11.45 20.38
C GLU A 43 37.74 -12.63 20.40
N LYS A 44 37.93 -13.58 21.34
CA LYS A 44 37.04 -14.74 21.50
C LYS A 44 35.60 -14.33 21.81
N LEU A 45 35.41 -13.34 22.68
CA LEU A 45 34.08 -12.81 23.03
C LEU A 45 33.42 -12.10 21.86
N SER A 46 34.18 -11.34 21.06
CA SER A 46 33.68 -10.69 19.85
C SER A 46 33.16 -11.71 18.83
N ILE A 47 33.92 -12.80 18.61
CA ILE A 47 33.50 -13.92 17.76
C ILE A 47 32.22 -14.58 18.29
N LYS A 48 32.14 -14.85 19.60
CA LYS A 48 30.95 -15.44 20.24
C LYS A 48 29.73 -14.53 20.13
N LEU A 49 29.89 -13.24 20.39
CA LEU A 49 28.83 -12.23 20.27
C LEU A 49 28.32 -12.17 18.83
N GLN A 50 29.22 -12.14 17.84
CA GLN A 50 28.83 -12.08 16.45
C GLN A 50 28.09 -13.34 15.98
N LYS A 51 28.53 -14.54 16.41
CA LYS A 51 27.78 -15.78 16.18
C LYS A 51 26.40 -15.76 16.83
N CYS A 52 26.31 -15.34 18.09
CA CYS A 52 25.04 -15.19 18.81
C CYS A 52 24.07 -14.26 18.07
N LYS A 53 24.55 -13.13 17.54
CA LYS A 53 23.74 -12.21 16.71
C LYS A 53 23.23 -12.88 15.43
N CYS A 54 24.08 -13.64 14.74
CA CYS A 54 23.68 -14.40 13.55
C CYS A 54 22.67 -15.52 13.86
N ASP A 55 22.80 -16.18 15.01
CA ASP A 55 21.87 -17.22 15.49
C ASP A 55 20.50 -16.62 15.82
N LEU A 56 20.47 -15.45 16.47
CA LEU A 56 19.24 -14.71 16.73
C LEU A 56 18.49 -14.37 15.45
N GLU A 57 19.19 -13.87 14.44
CA GLU A 57 18.59 -13.58 13.14
C GLU A 57 18.07 -14.84 12.45
N PHE A 58 18.79 -15.96 12.54
CA PHE A 58 18.31 -17.25 12.02
C PHE A 58 17.02 -17.72 12.71
N ILE A 59 16.97 -17.65 14.04
CA ILE A 59 15.78 -18.03 14.84
C ILE A 59 14.61 -17.08 14.53
N ARG A 60 14.88 -15.77 14.38
CA ARG A 60 13.89 -14.76 14.00
C ARG A 60 13.26 -15.10 12.65
N LEU A 61 14.08 -15.37 11.62
CA LEU A 61 13.60 -15.77 10.30
C LEU A 61 12.82 -17.09 10.33
N CYS A 62 13.28 -18.08 11.11
CA CYS A 62 12.53 -19.32 11.29
C CYS A 62 11.14 -19.08 11.90
N THR A 63 11.04 -18.16 12.87
CA THR A 63 9.76 -17.81 13.51
C THR A 63 8.81 -17.14 12.51
N ILE A 64 9.30 -16.17 11.74
CA ILE A 64 8.52 -15.43 10.74
C ILE A 64 8.00 -16.37 9.65
N TYR A 65 8.87 -17.25 9.14
CA TYR A 65 8.54 -18.18 8.07
C TYR A 65 7.83 -19.44 8.55
N LYS A 66 7.70 -19.63 9.87
CA LYS A 66 7.18 -20.84 10.52
C LYS A 66 7.96 -22.09 10.13
N LEU A 67 9.28 -21.96 10.04
CA LEU A 67 10.22 -23.04 9.76
C LEU A 67 10.64 -23.68 11.09
N THR A 68 10.90 -24.99 11.05
CA THR A 68 11.30 -25.77 12.22
C THR A 68 12.72 -26.32 12.03
N PRO A 69 13.73 -25.68 12.66
CA PRO A 69 15.11 -26.17 12.66
C PRO A 69 15.22 -27.57 13.27
N SER A 70 16.28 -28.29 12.93
CA SER A 70 16.54 -29.65 13.46
C SER A 70 16.61 -29.69 14.98
N PHE A 71 17.24 -28.70 15.62
CA PHE A 71 17.41 -28.66 17.08
C PHE A 71 16.08 -28.48 17.87
N VAL A 72 14.99 -28.10 17.20
CA VAL A 72 13.65 -27.99 17.82
C VAL A 72 12.79 -29.23 17.52
N LYS A 73 13.24 -30.13 16.64
CA LYS A 73 12.47 -31.31 16.26
C LYS A 73 12.54 -32.37 17.36
N ILE A 74 11.51 -32.40 18.19
CA ILE A 74 11.30 -33.46 19.18
C ILE A 74 10.84 -34.73 18.45
N SER A 75 11.52 -35.86 18.67
CA SER A 75 11.09 -37.17 18.19
C SER A 75 9.81 -37.59 18.91
N LEU A 76 8.82 -38.04 18.13
CA LEU A 76 7.58 -38.59 18.67
C LEU A 76 7.43 -40.01 18.17
N TRP A 77 6.92 -40.89 19.03
CA TRP A 77 6.73 -42.31 18.75
C TRP A 77 5.71 -42.58 17.62
N LYS A 78 4.75 -41.65 17.39
CA LYS A 78 3.77 -41.74 16.30
C LYS A 78 3.96 -40.62 15.27
N LYS A 79 4.07 -40.98 13.98
CA LYS A 79 4.18 -40.02 12.86
C LYS A 79 2.96 -39.09 12.74
N ARG A 80 1.75 -39.58 13.02
CA ARG A 80 0.50 -38.78 12.97
C ARG A 80 0.49 -37.61 13.95
N LEU A 81 1.18 -37.72 15.09
CA LEU A 81 1.27 -36.62 16.06
C LEU A 81 2.11 -35.45 15.54
N LYS A 82 3.03 -35.69 14.61
CA LYS A 82 3.88 -34.63 14.03
C LYS A 82 3.10 -33.65 13.15
N THR A 83 1.90 -34.01 12.68
CA THR A 83 1.06 -33.14 11.84
C THR A 83 0.09 -32.28 12.65
N SER A 84 -0.10 -32.58 13.94
CA SER A 84 -1.04 -31.90 14.83
C SER A 84 -0.71 -30.41 15.01
N ASN A 85 -1.73 -29.63 15.38
CA ASN A 85 -1.53 -28.19 15.63
C ASN A 85 -0.80 -27.97 16.96
N GLU A 86 -0.99 -28.86 17.91
CA GLU A 86 -0.40 -28.88 19.25
C GLU A 86 1.11 -29.06 19.14
N TYR A 87 1.57 -30.05 18.35
CA TYR A 87 3.00 -30.27 18.12
C TYR A 87 3.67 -29.06 17.44
N LYS A 88 3.03 -28.49 16.41
CA LYS A 88 3.53 -27.27 15.75
C LYS A 88 3.57 -26.08 16.70
N SER A 89 2.59 -25.97 17.59
CA SER A 89 2.55 -24.90 18.60
C SER A 89 3.66 -25.06 19.63
N LEU A 90 3.93 -26.29 20.08
CA LEU A 90 5.06 -26.61 20.96
C LEU A 90 6.40 -26.24 20.31
N GLN A 91 6.62 -26.63 19.05
CA GLN A 91 7.84 -26.27 18.31
C GLN A 91 8.03 -24.75 18.23
N GLN A 92 6.96 -24.00 17.95
CA GLN A 92 7.04 -22.54 17.92
C GLN A 92 7.30 -21.94 19.30
N PHE A 93 6.74 -22.51 20.36
CA PHE A 93 7.02 -22.10 21.73
C PHE A 93 8.49 -22.32 22.09
N CYS A 94 9.05 -23.50 21.82
CA CYS A 94 10.48 -23.78 22.03
C CYS A 94 11.38 -22.79 21.28
N LEU A 95 11.05 -22.50 20.01
CA LEU A 95 11.79 -21.52 19.21
C LEU A 95 11.75 -20.11 19.80
N GLN A 96 10.61 -19.69 20.34
CA GLN A 96 10.47 -18.40 21.03
C GLN A 96 11.24 -18.33 22.35
N GLN A 97 11.33 -19.43 23.10
CA GLN A 97 12.15 -19.49 24.32
C GLN A 97 13.64 -19.47 23.99
N GLU A 98 14.06 -20.21 22.97
CA GLU A 98 15.45 -20.19 22.50
C GLU A 98 15.85 -18.78 22.06
N TYR A 99 14.98 -18.08 21.33
CA TYR A 99 15.22 -16.67 20.97
C TYR A 99 15.46 -15.79 22.22
N LYS A 100 14.65 -15.94 23.26
CA LYS A 100 14.80 -15.17 24.51
C LYS A 100 16.10 -15.50 25.23
N ASN A 101 16.48 -16.77 25.29
CA ASN A 101 17.70 -17.20 25.95
C ASN A 101 18.93 -16.67 25.20
N ARG A 102 18.99 -16.87 23.88
CA ARG A 102 20.06 -16.33 23.03
C ARG A 102 20.15 -14.81 23.11
N TYR A 103 19.01 -14.12 23.24
CA TYR A 103 19.01 -12.67 23.37
C TYR A 103 19.64 -12.22 24.70
N LYS A 104 19.37 -12.93 25.80
CA LYS A 104 20.05 -12.70 27.09
C LYS A 104 21.54 -13.00 27.00
N ASP A 105 21.92 -14.08 26.32
CA ASP A 105 23.33 -14.40 26.11
C ASP A 105 24.04 -13.28 25.34
N CYS A 106 23.46 -12.81 24.24
CA CYS A 106 24.03 -11.71 23.46
C CYS A 106 24.22 -10.44 24.32
N LEU A 107 23.24 -10.08 25.16
CA LEU A 107 23.37 -8.97 26.11
C LEU A 107 24.51 -9.16 27.12
N LYS A 108 24.67 -10.38 27.64
CA LYS A 108 25.75 -10.73 28.57
C LYS A 108 27.11 -10.58 27.89
N HIS A 109 27.29 -11.19 26.71
CA HIS A 109 28.53 -11.10 25.93
C HIS A 109 28.86 -9.65 25.54
N GLU A 110 27.87 -8.84 25.20
CA GLU A 110 28.05 -7.43 24.87
C GLU A 110 28.51 -6.60 26.07
N LYS A 111 27.91 -6.82 27.25
CA LYS A 111 28.32 -6.17 28.50
C LYS A 111 29.75 -6.55 28.88
N GLU A 112 30.09 -7.84 28.83
CA GLU A 112 31.44 -8.34 29.12
C GLU A 112 32.50 -7.81 28.14
N LEU A 113 32.18 -7.75 26.85
CA LEU A 113 33.08 -7.20 25.85
C LEU A 113 33.31 -5.71 26.09
N ARG A 114 32.26 -4.96 26.43
CA ARG A 114 32.35 -3.53 26.72
C ARG A 114 33.26 -3.26 27.91
N THR A 115 33.08 -4.00 29.02
CA THR A 115 33.93 -3.86 30.20
C THR A 115 35.40 -4.18 29.90
N LEU A 116 35.66 -5.17 29.05
CA LEU A 116 37.03 -5.50 28.65
C LEU A 116 37.66 -4.42 27.77
N LEU A 117 36.90 -3.87 26.82
CA LEU A 117 37.36 -2.79 25.96
C LEU A 117 37.62 -1.50 26.74
N ASP A 118 36.76 -1.16 27.71
CA ASP A 118 36.95 0.01 28.55
C ASP A 118 38.18 -0.14 29.46
N ASN A 119 38.43 -1.34 30.01
CA ASN A 119 39.66 -1.63 30.75
C ASN A 119 40.91 -1.53 29.86
N LEU A 120 40.84 -1.99 28.61
CA LEU A 120 41.96 -1.90 27.67
C LEU A 120 42.25 -0.46 27.23
N LYS A 121 41.22 0.40 27.14
CA LYS A 121 41.38 1.83 26.84
C LYS A 121 42.11 2.60 27.93
N LEU A 122 42.04 2.15 29.18
CA LEU A 122 42.79 2.76 30.28
C LEU A 122 44.29 2.43 30.23
N ILE A 123 44.67 1.35 29.54
CA ILE A 123 46.05 0.83 29.51
C ILE A 123 46.76 1.21 28.20
N MET A 124 46.03 1.24 27.08
CA MET A 124 46.59 1.43 25.74
C MET A 124 46.47 2.87 25.25
N SER A 125 47.37 3.29 24.36
CA SER A 125 47.25 4.59 23.67
C SER A 125 46.00 4.67 22.78
N SER A 126 45.49 5.88 22.54
CA SER A 126 44.32 6.09 21.68
C SER A 126 44.48 5.44 20.30
N HIS A 127 45.63 5.62 19.66
CA HIS A 127 45.93 5.04 18.36
C HIS A 127 45.89 3.50 18.37
N GLU A 128 46.43 2.84 19.39
CA GLU A 128 46.42 1.38 19.48
C GLU A 128 45.05 0.83 19.85
N THR A 129 44.25 1.58 20.62
CA THR A 129 42.85 1.22 20.87
C THR A 129 42.03 1.25 19.59
N ASP A 130 42.29 2.19 18.68
CA ASP A 130 41.65 2.25 17.37
C ASP A 130 42.09 1.09 16.47
N GLN A 131 43.38 0.74 16.48
CA GLN A 131 43.89 -0.43 15.75
C GLN A 131 43.27 -1.74 16.26
N LEU A 132 43.15 -1.92 17.58
CA LEU A 132 42.48 -3.08 18.18
C LEU A 132 41.01 -3.14 17.77
N GLN A 133 40.31 -2.01 17.79
CA GLN A 133 38.92 -1.93 17.35
C GLN A 133 38.78 -2.32 15.88
N LYS A 134 39.63 -1.80 14.99
CA LYS A 134 39.68 -2.19 13.57
C LYS A 134 39.88 -3.70 13.40
N TYR A 135 40.83 -4.28 14.12
CA TYR A 135 41.09 -5.71 14.09
C TYR A 135 39.87 -6.54 14.50
N LEU A 136 39.23 -6.18 15.63
CA LEU A 136 38.03 -6.87 16.12
C LEU A 136 36.85 -6.74 15.14
N HIS A 137 36.73 -5.59 14.48
CA HIS A 137 35.72 -5.36 13.45
C HIS A 137 35.90 -6.30 12.24
N GLU A 138 37.11 -6.39 11.70
CA GLU A 138 37.43 -7.25 10.56
C GLU A 138 37.20 -8.74 10.85
N ILE A 139 37.58 -9.21 12.04
CA ILE A 139 37.26 -10.59 12.47
C ILE A 139 35.76 -10.80 12.55
N SER A 140 35.05 -9.88 13.18
CA SER A 140 33.60 -9.97 13.32
C SER A 140 32.92 -10.02 11.95
N LYS A 141 33.39 -9.21 11.00
CA LYS A 141 32.90 -9.19 9.62
C LYS A 141 33.12 -10.55 8.93
N LYS A 142 34.33 -11.10 8.95
CA LYS A 142 34.64 -12.42 8.38
C LYS A 142 33.77 -13.54 8.99
N ILE A 143 33.58 -13.53 10.31
CA ILE A 143 32.71 -14.51 11.00
C ILE A 143 31.24 -14.31 10.62
N LYS A 144 30.77 -13.06 10.55
CA LYS A 144 29.40 -12.73 10.11
C LYS A 144 29.14 -13.32 8.74
N GLU A 145 30.01 -13.07 7.77
CA GLU A 145 29.86 -13.56 6.38
C GLU A 145 29.81 -15.10 6.31
N LYS A 146 30.74 -15.79 7.00
CA LYS A 146 30.77 -17.27 7.04
C LYS A 146 29.52 -17.87 7.71
N THR A 147 29.08 -17.30 8.82
CA THR A 147 27.89 -17.81 9.54
C THR A 147 26.60 -17.50 8.78
N VAL A 148 26.46 -16.28 8.24
CA VAL A 148 25.28 -15.87 7.47
C VAL A 148 25.10 -16.73 6.22
N THR A 149 26.16 -16.99 5.45
CA THR A 149 26.09 -17.88 4.28
C THR A 149 25.63 -19.29 4.65
N THR A 150 26.13 -19.84 5.76
CA THR A 150 25.70 -21.14 6.29
C THR A 150 24.22 -21.14 6.71
N HIS A 151 23.78 -20.08 7.41
CA HIS A 151 22.38 -19.91 7.84
C HIS A 151 21.44 -19.77 6.65
N TYR A 152 21.80 -19.00 5.63
CA TYR A 152 21.00 -18.88 4.40
C TYR A 152 20.86 -20.21 3.67
N LYS A 153 21.93 -21.02 3.57
CA LYS A 153 21.84 -22.39 3.00
C LYS A 153 20.83 -23.25 3.78
N LYS A 154 20.92 -23.26 5.12
CA LYS A 154 19.97 -23.98 5.99
C LYS A 154 18.53 -23.49 5.81
N LEU A 155 18.31 -22.18 5.79
CA LEU A 155 16.99 -21.56 5.60
C LEU A 155 16.40 -21.92 4.23
N ARG A 156 17.20 -21.89 3.17
CA ARG A 156 16.77 -22.25 1.81
C ARG A 156 16.30 -23.70 1.72
N ILE A 157 17.03 -24.62 2.37
CA ILE A 157 16.64 -26.03 2.47
C ILE A 157 15.33 -26.19 3.25
N LEU A 158 15.21 -25.53 4.41
CA LEU A 158 14.00 -25.59 5.25
C LEU A 158 12.77 -25.03 4.54
N ASN A 159 12.91 -23.92 3.82
CA ASN A 159 11.80 -23.26 3.13
C ASN A 159 11.48 -23.89 1.76
N LYS A 160 12.36 -24.76 1.24
CA LYS A 160 12.32 -25.27 -0.15
C LYS A 160 12.25 -24.13 -1.17
N GLY A 161 13.01 -23.05 -0.92
CA GLY A 161 12.95 -21.81 -1.68
C GLY A 161 13.69 -20.66 -0.97
N PRO A 162 13.78 -19.49 -1.60
CA PRO A 162 14.42 -18.32 -1.01
C PRO A 162 13.68 -17.84 0.25
N VAL A 163 14.41 -17.21 1.17
CA VAL A 163 13.87 -16.57 2.38
C VAL A 163 14.22 -15.09 2.32
N GLY A 164 13.24 -14.24 2.58
CA GLY A 164 13.31 -12.80 2.35
C GLY A 164 13.06 -12.42 0.90
N GLN A 165 13.23 -11.13 0.63
CA GLN A 165 13.21 -10.53 -0.69
C GLN A 165 14.61 -10.57 -1.31
N ASP A 166 14.70 -10.73 -2.63
CA ASP A 166 15.96 -10.53 -3.35
C ASP A 166 16.28 -9.03 -3.45
N TYR A 167 16.97 -8.54 -2.42
CA TYR A 167 17.32 -7.12 -2.29
C TYR A 167 18.18 -6.61 -3.46
N GLN A 168 19.19 -7.38 -3.88
CA GLN A 168 20.18 -6.88 -4.84
C GLN A 168 19.59 -6.69 -6.24
N SER A 169 18.71 -7.59 -6.68
CA SER A 169 18.05 -7.46 -7.98
C SER A 169 16.95 -6.39 -8.00
N LEU A 170 16.36 -6.08 -6.84
CA LEU A 170 15.22 -5.19 -6.74
C LEU A 170 15.57 -3.75 -6.34
N LYS A 171 16.73 -3.51 -5.70
CA LYS A 171 17.07 -2.18 -5.15
C LYS A 171 17.00 -1.06 -6.19
N THR A 172 17.56 -1.28 -7.37
CA THR A 172 17.63 -0.28 -8.45
C THR A 172 16.27 0.01 -9.07
N LYS A 173 15.33 -0.95 -9.00
CA LYS A 173 13.96 -0.81 -9.49
C LYS A 173 13.03 -0.17 -8.46
N LEU A 174 13.30 -0.38 -7.17
CA LEU A 174 12.40 -0.02 -6.08
C LEU A 174 12.72 1.30 -5.39
N VAL A 175 13.98 1.71 -5.38
CA VAL A 175 14.43 2.92 -4.70
C VAL A 175 15.12 3.82 -5.71
N HIS A 176 14.48 4.95 -6.00
CA HIS A 176 15.06 6.03 -6.79
C HIS A 176 15.58 7.08 -5.81
N ASN A 177 16.88 7.05 -5.53
CA ASN A 177 17.52 8.11 -4.76
C ASN A 177 18.03 9.20 -5.73
N ILE A 178 17.33 10.32 -5.74
CA ILE A 178 17.68 11.51 -6.53
C ILE A 178 18.00 12.70 -5.63
N SER A 179 18.29 12.44 -4.36
CA SER A 179 18.71 13.43 -3.39
C SER A 179 20.24 13.45 -3.26
N SER A 180 20.76 14.53 -2.70
CA SER A 180 22.15 14.66 -2.26
C SER A 180 22.55 13.67 -1.14
N TYR A 181 21.57 13.08 -0.45
CA TYR A 181 21.80 12.17 0.69
C TYR A 181 22.17 10.75 0.24
N VAL A 182 23.27 10.22 0.75
CA VAL A 182 23.71 8.84 0.49
C VAL A 182 23.05 7.89 1.49
N LEU A 183 22.16 7.03 0.99
CA LEU A 183 21.48 6.02 1.81
C LEU A 183 22.46 4.95 2.29
N THR A 184 22.39 4.59 3.58
CA THR A 184 23.13 3.44 4.09
C THR A 184 22.51 2.12 3.59
N PRO A 185 23.27 1.00 3.56
CA PRO A 185 22.71 -0.29 3.13
C PRO A 185 21.51 -0.78 3.97
N ALA A 186 21.37 -0.33 5.22
CA ALA A 186 20.22 -0.65 6.05
C ALA A 186 18.98 0.19 5.67
N GLU A 187 19.19 1.47 5.36
CA GLU A 187 18.16 2.39 4.86
C GLU A 187 17.63 1.94 3.51
N GLU A 188 18.51 1.60 2.57
CA GLU A 188 18.09 1.07 1.28
C GLU A 188 17.29 -0.24 1.42
N ARG A 189 17.73 -1.17 2.28
CA ARG A 189 17.01 -2.44 2.53
C ARG A 189 15.59 -2.21 3.04
N ILE A 190 15.41 -1.31 4.01
CA ILE A 190 14.07 -1.04 4.55
C ILE A 190 13.18 -0.35 3.53
N LEU A 191 13.71 0.58 2.73
CA LEU A 191 12.96 1.22 1.64
C LEU A 191 12.58 0.21 0.55
N CYS A 192 13.46 -0.74 0.22
CA CYS A 192 13.18 -1.81 -0.75
C CYS A 192 12.05 -2.75 -0.34
N ARG A 193 11.67 -2.80 0.95
CA ARG A 193 10.50 -3.57 1.38
C ARG A 193 9.18 -2.97 0.87
N GLY A 194 9.22 -1.70 0.47
CA GLY A 194 8.15 -0.96 -0.16
C GLY A 194 7.12 -0.36 0.78
N TRP A 195 6.36 0.59 0.23
CA TRP A 195 5.47 1.50 0.96
C TRP A 195 4.42 0.81 1.86
N GLU A 196 3.94 -0.35 1.42
CA GLU A 196 2.86 -1.10 2.08
C GLU A 196 3.37 -2.19 3.05
N PHE A 197 4.70 -2.32 3.22
CA PHE A 197 5.29 -3.25 4.17
C PHE A 197 4.88 -2.87 5.60
N CYS A 198 4.36 -3.85 6.33
CA CYS A 198 3.87 -3.65 7.70
C CYS A 198 4.87 -4.19 8.70
N ILE A 199 5.26 -3.33 9.63
CA ILE A 199 6.20 -3.66 10.69
C ILE A 199 5.43 -4.24 11.87
N GLU A 200 5.91 -5.35 12.40
CA GLU A 200 5.47 -5.89 13.68
C GLU A 200 6.18 -5.10 14.79
N ASN A 201 5.39 -4.33 15.54
CA ASN A 201 5.90 -3.54 16.65
C ASN A 201 5.14 -3.86 17.94
N LYS A 202 5.77 -3.56 19.08
CA LYS A 202 5.12 -3.62 20.38
C LYS A 202 3.97 -2.62 20.41
N VAL A 203 2.80 -3.09 20.82
CA VAL A 203 1.61 -2.26 20.90
C VAL A 203 1.57 -1.64 22.28
N ASN A 204 1.82 -0.33 22.34
CA ASN A 204 1.78 0.42 23.60
C ASN A 204 0.36 0.90 23.91
N ASN A 205 -0.39 1.27 22.88
CA ASN A 205 -1.75 1.79 22.99
C ASN A 205 -2.70 1.05 22.02
N PHE A 206 -3.92 0.80 22.46
CA PHE A 206 -4.97 0.11 21.72
C PHE A 206 -6.17 1.02 21.41
N ILE A 207 -6.03 2.36 21.44
CA ILE A 207 -7.12 3.31 21.11
C ILE A 207 -7.80 2.93 19.79
N ASP A 208 -7.07 2.84 18.66
CA ASP A 208 -7.64 2.50 17.36
C ASP A 208 -8.46 1.19 17.37
N PHE A 209 -7.99 0.22 18.17
CA PHE A 209 -8.65 -1.07 18.30
C PHE A 209 -9.89 -1.02 19.19
N LYS A 210 -9.90 -0.18 20.23
CA LYS A 210 -11.08 0.07 21.06
C LYS A 210 -12.14 0.82 20.25
N THR A 211 -11.74 1.86 19.51
CA THR A 211 -12.62 2.59 18.58
C THR A 211 -13.20 1.66 17.52
N ASP A 212 -12.38 0.77 16.92
CA ASP A 212 -12.87 -0.26 16.00
C ASP A 212 -13.93 -1.17 16.65
N ILE A 213 -13.77 -1.53 17.92
CA ILE A 213 -14.77 -2.36 18.62
C ILE A 213 -16.07 -1.60 18.76
N GLU A 214 -16.02 -0.37 19.26
CA GLU A 214 -17.20 0.47 19.49
C GLU A 214 -17.96 0.73 18.19
N GLU A 215 -17.26 1.12 17.11
CA GLU A 215 -17.85 1.30 15.78
C GLU A 215 -18.52 0.03 15.27
N ASN A 216 -17.92 -1.14 15.50
CA ASN A 216 -18.50 -2.40 15.07
C ASN A 216 -19.72 -2.81 15.90
N MET A 217 -19.76 -2.47 17.20
CA MET A 217 -20.93 -2.75 18.04
C MET A 217 -22.13 -1.89 17.64
N LYS A 218 -21.92 -0.61 17.30
CA LYS A 218 -22.98 0.27 16.77
C LYS A 218 -23.65 -0.30 15.51
N LYS A 219 -22.91 -1.04 14.67
CA LYS A 219 -23.47 -1.66 13.45
C LYS A 219 -24.46 -2.80 13.71
N ILE A 220 -24.43 -3.41 14.90
CA ILE A 220 -25.33 -4.51 15.27
C ILE A 220 -26.39 -4.08 16.29
N GLU A 221 -26.26 -2.88 16.85
CA GLU A 221 -27.12 -2.33 17.90
C GLU A 221 -28.60 -2.35 17.50
N HIS A 222 -28.92 -1.84 16.31
CA HIS A 222 -30.31 -1.81 15.81
C HIS A 222 -30.88 -3.18 15.42
N SER A 223 -30.02 -4.19 15.26
CA SER A 223 -30.43 -5.53 14.81
C SER A 223 -30.45 -6.57 15.94
N CYS A 224 -30.14 -6.16 17.18
CA CYS A 224 -29.99 -7.04 18.33
C CYS A 224 -30.78 -6.53 19.53
N HIS A 225 -31.44 -7.41 20.26
CA HIS A 225 -32.11 -7.06 21.51
C HIS A 225 -31.09 -6.54 22.55
N HIS A 226 -31.47 -5.52 23.33
CA HIS A 226 -30.56 -4.83 24.25
C HIS A 226 -29.83 -5.78 25.24
N ASN A 227 -30.54 -6.74 25.83
CA ASN A 227 -29.94 -7.74 26.73
C ASN A 227 -28.94 -8.68 26.02
N ALA A 228 -29.20 -9.04 24.76
CA ALA A 228 -28.26 -9.85 23.99
C ALA A 228 -27.02 -9.03 23.62
N LEU A 229 -27.21 -7.76 23.24
CA LEU A 229 -26.13 -6.82 22.95
C LEU A 229 -25.20 -6.63 24.15
N SER A 230 -25.75 -6.43 25.35
CA SER A 230 -24.94 -6.26 26.56
C SER A 230 -24.08 -7.50 26.87
N ILE A 231 -24.63 -8.70 26.72
CA ILE A 231 -23.88 -9.96 26.87
C ILE A 231 -22.80 -10.12 25.80
N ILE A 232 -23.11 -9.78 24.54
CA ILE A 232 -22.15 -9.79 23.44
C ILE A 232 -20.99 -8.84 23.74
N CYS A 233 -21.29 -7.59 24.12
CA CYS A 233 -20.31 -6.58 24.48
C CYS A 233 -19.40 -7.06 25.62
N ARG A 234 -19.96 -7.62 26.70
CA ARG A 234 -19.18 -8.18 27.81
C ARG A 234 -18.24 -9.31 27.36
N LYS A 235 -18.74 -10.28 26.59
CA LYS A 235 -17.93 -11.40 26.08
C LYS A 235 -16.84 -10.94 25.13
N ILE A 236 -17.15 -9.96 24.28
CA ILE A 236 -16.18 -9.36 23.35
C ILE A 236 -15.12 -8.56 24.12
N SER A 237 -15.50 -7.83 25.17
CA SER A 237 -14.57 -7.11 26.04
C SER A 237 -13.57 -8.07 26.67
N ASN A 238 -14.03 -9.12 27.35
CA ASN A 238 -13.18 -10.12 27.98
C ASN A 238 -12.21 -10.79 26.98
N ALA A 239 -12.71 -11.13 25.79
CA ALA A 239 -11.88 -11.69 24.72
C ALA A 239 -10.83 -10.68 24.21
N SER A 240 -11.20 -9.40 24.16
CA SER A 240 -10.33 -8.30 23.74
C SER A 240 -9.26 -8.00 24.77
N ASP A 241 -9.55 -8.05 26.07
CA ASP A 241 -8.57 -7.89 27.16
C ASP A 241 -7.53 -9.01 27.14
N THR A 242 -7.99 -10.25 26.96
CA THR A 242 -7.08 -11.40 26.81
C THR A 242 -6.16 -11.21 25.60
N PHE A 243 -6.71 -10.75 24.48
CA PHE A 243 -5.95 -10.44 23.28
C PHE A 243 -4.92 -9.33 23.51
N MET A 244 -5.30 -8.22 24.15
CA MET A 244 -4.41 -7.10 24.44
C MET A 244 -3.24 -7.53 25.33
N LYS A 245 -3.50 -8.36 26.36
CA LYS A 245 -2.44 -8.94 27.22
C LYS A 245 -1.45 -9.79 26.43
N LEU A 246 -1.94 -10.61 25.49
CA LEU A 246 -1.07 -11.44 24.63
C LEU A 246 -0.27 -10.59 23.63
N ALA A 247 -0.90 -9.61 23.00
CA ALA A 247 -0.27 -8.73 22.03
C ALA A 247 0.87 -7.90 22.66
N LYS A 248 0.73 -7.45 23.92
CA LYS A 248 1.78 -6.74 24.66
C LYS A 248 3.03 -7.60 24.93
N LYS A 249 2.89 -8.93 25.03
CA LYS A 249 3.99 -9.86 25.35
C LYS A 249 4.90 -10.19 24.15
N LYS A 250 4.60 -9.69 22.96
CA LYS A 250 5.41 -9.94 21.76
C LYS A 250 6.75 -9.22 21.80
N ASN A 251 7.83 -9.96 21.59
CA ASN A 251 9.19 -9.42 21.59
C ASN A 251 9.91 -9.52 20.23
N ILE A 252 9.45 -10.38 19.32
CA ILE A 252 10.12 -10.61 18.04
C ILE A 252 9.52 -9.67 16.98
N ARG A 253 10.37 -8.87 16.33
CA ARG A 253 9.99 -8.03 15.19
C ARG A 253 10.22 -8.76 13.88
N ASN A 254 9.44 -8.41 12.86
CA ASN A 254 9.64 -8.92 11.51
C ASN A 254 10.78 -8.22 10.74
N ILE A 255 11.36 -7.16 11.30
CA ILE A 255 12.57 -6.47 10.81
C ILE A 255 13.73 -6.63 11.79
N SER A 256 14.95 -6.46 11.29
CA SER A 256 16.18 -6.43 12.09
C SER A 256 16.30 -5.13 12.89
N ASP A 257 17.17 -5.13 13.92
CA ASP A 257 17.44 -3.91 14.68
C ASP A 257 18.20 -2.85 13.85
N GLU A 258 19.03 -3.27 12.89
CA GLU A 258 19.67 -2.37 11.91
C GLU A 258 18.60 -1.62 11.09
N GLU A 259 17.62 -2.32 10.52
CA GLU A 259 16.51 -1.73 9.76
C GLU A 259 15.61 -0.85 10.63
N PHE A 260 15.38 -1.22 11.89
CA PHE A 260 14.58 -0.41 12.81
C PHE A 260 15.24 0.94 13.13
N ASN A 261 16.57 0.98 13.25
CA ASN A 261 17.30 2.22 13.46
C ASN A 261 17.39 3.05 12.17
N ALA A 262 17.52 2.40 11.01
CA ALA A 262 17.45 3.07 9.71
C ALA A 262 16.14 3.86 9.55
N ILE A 263 15.00 3.30 9.99
CA ILE A 263 13.72 4.04 9.99
C ILE A 263 13.79 5.30 10.85
N LYS A 264 14.42 5.22 12.02
CA LYS A 264 14.56 6.39 12.91
C LYS A 264 15.48 7.45 12.31
N SER A 265 16.59 7.02 11.70
CA SER A 265 17.52 7.89 10.96
C SER A 265 16.78 8.66 9.86
N LEU A 266 16.12 7.92 8.96
CA LEU A 266 15.36 8.51 7.85
C LEU A 266 14.22 9.42 8.33
N LYS A 267 13.55 9.06 9.43
CA LYS A 267 12.50 9.90 10.03
C LYS A 267 13.06 11.18 10.65
N GLY A 268 14.27 11.13 11.21
CA GLY A 268 14.93 12.28 11.82
C GLY A 268 15.55 13.25 10.81
N ASN A 269 15.78 12.82 9.57
CA ASN A 269 16.36 13.65 8.53
C ASN A 269 15.33 14.63 7.94
N THR A 270 15.52 15.93 8.19
CA THR A 270 14.64 17.00 7.73
C THR A 270 14.99 17.57 6.36
N ASN A 271 16.13 17.15 5.79
CA ASN A 271 16.65 17.65 4.51
C ASN A 271 16.11 16.87 3.30
N ILE A 272 15.61 15.66 3.53
CA ILE A 272 15.06 14.81 2.48
C ILE A 272 13.54 14.63 2.61
N ILE A 273 12.90 14.34 1.50
CA ILE A 273 11.51 13.88 1.43
C ILE A 273 11.49 12.48 0.80
N ILE A 274 10.91 11.55 1.54
CA ILE A 274 10.66 10.18 1.08
C ILE A 274 9.20 10.07 0.69
N CYS A 275 8.95 9.81 -0.59
CA CYS A 275 7.60 9.77 -1.14
C CYS A 275 7.39 8.54 -2.03
N ARG A 276 6.11 8.24 -2.25
CA ARG A 276 5.69 7.18 -3.17
C ARG A 276 5.70 7.72 -4.60
N ALA A 277 6.23 6.95 -5.53
CA ALA A 277 6.09 7.24 -6.95
C ALA A 277 4.63 7.13 -7.44
N ASP A 278 4.32 7.86 -8.51
CA ASP A 278 3.01 7.81 -9.19
C ASP A 278 2.69 6.43 -9.78
N LYS A 279 3.70 5.75 -10.34
CA LYS A 279 3.57 4.40 -10.95
C LYS A 279 4.63 3.44 -10.39
N GLY A 280 4.37 2.14 -10.49
CA GLY A 280 5.36 1.10 -10.17
C GLY A 280 5.52 0.72 -8.69
N ASN A 281 4.85 1.44 -7.77
CA ASN A 281 4.95 1.20 -6.32
C ASN A 281 6.39 1.31 -5.76
N CYS A 282 7.25 2.10 -6.40
CA CYS A 282 8.60 2.41 -5.93
C CYS A 282 8.59 3.61 -4.96
N ILE A 283 9.73 3.76 -4.28
CA ILE A 283 10.04 4.85 -3.36
C ILE A 283 10.99 5.81 -4.05
N VAL A 284 10.75 7.10 -3.86
CA VAL A 284 11.61 8.17 -4.35
C VAL A 284 12.11 8.97 -3.16
N VAL A 285 13.42 9.19 -3.10
CA VAL A 285 14.07 10.05 -2.10
C VAL A 285 14.55 11.31 -2.83
N LEU A 286 14.09 12.46 -2.38
CA LEU A 286 14.34 13.78 -2.96
C LEU A 286 14.90 14.72 -1.91
N ASP A 287 15.71 15.69 -2.32
CA ASP A 287 15.97 16.85 -1.47
C ASP A 287 14.67 17.63 -1.24
N LYS A 288 14.48 18.10 -0.01
CA LYS A 288 13.26 18.78 0.39
C LYS A 288 13.02 20.05 -0.42
N GLN A 289 14.08 20.81 -0.71
CA GLN A 289 13.96 22.06 -1.47
C GLN A 289 13.53 21.79 -2.92
N ASP A 290 14.10 20.78 -3.58
CA ASP A 290 13.72 20.40 -4.93
C ASP A 290 12.26 19.97 -5.02
N TYR A 291 11.78 19.20 -4.05
CA TYR A 291 10.38 18.82 -3.97
C TYR A 291 9.46 20.05 -3.80
N ILE A 292 9.87 21.03 -2.98
CA ILE A 292 9.11 22.27 -2.79
C ILE A 292 9.07 23.07 -4.10
N ASN A 293 10.21 23.28 -4.76
CA ASN A 293 10.31 24.02 -6.01
C ASN A 293 9.39 23.41 -7.08
N LYS A 294 9.44 22.08 -7.26
CA LYS A 294 8.57 21.35 -8.21
C LYS A 294 7.08 21.46 -7.87
N ALA A 295 6.74 21.53 -6.59
CA ALA A 295 5.35 21.70 -6.18
C ALA A 295 4.87 23.14 -6.38
N GLU A 296 5.73 24.14 -6.13
CA GLU A 296 5.43 25.55 -6.35
C GLU A 296 5.25 25.88 -7.84
N GLU A 297 5.99 25.24 -8.74
CA GLU A 297 5.75 25.34 -10.20
C GLU A 297 4.33 24.91 -10.59
N ILE A 298 3.81 23.82 -10.00
CA ILE A 298 2.44 23.37 -10.24
C ILE A 298 1.43 24.37 -9.65
N LEU A 299 1.74 24.94 -8.49
CA LEU A 299 0.86 25.89 -7.81
C LEU A 299 0.80 27.27 -8.47
N LYS A 300 1.71 27.57 -9.41
CA LYS A 300 1.65 28.77 -10.27
C LYS A 300 0.62 28.65 -11.41
N LEU A 301 0.09 27.46 -11.67
CA LEU A 301 -0.91 27.26 -12.71
C LEU A 301 -2.22 28.01 -12.39
N LYS A 302 -2.93 28.45 -13.43
CA LYS A 302 -4.18 29.25 -13.33
C LYS A 302 -5.30 28.61 -12.51
N GLN A 303 -5.27 27.30 -12.33
CA GLN A 303 -6.23 26.54 -11.53
C GLN A 303 -6.07 26.80 -10.02
N PHE A 304 -4.94 27.32 -9.59
CA PHE A 304 -4.61 27.53 -8.18
C PHE A 304 -4.36 29.00 -7.88
N ARG A 305 -4.72 29.41 -6.67
CA ARG A 305 -4.48 30.76 -6.17
C ARG A 305 -3.98 30.71 -4.74
N HIS A 306 -2.89 31.42 -4.46
CA HIS A 306 -2.39 31.60 -3.09
C HIS A 306 -3.33 32.50 -2.29
N THR A 307 -3.50 32.22 -0.99
CA THR A 307 -4.26 33.06 -0.06
C THR A 307 -3.59 33.10 1.31
N GLU A 308 -3.43 34.29 1.87
CA GLU A 308 -2.86 34.47 3.22
C GLU A 308 -3.90 34.19 4.30
N LYS A 309 -5.17 34.55 4.04
CA LYS A 309 -6.28 34.26 4.95
C LYS A 309 -6.81 32.84 4.71
N SER A 310 -6.95 32.06 5.78
CA SER A 310 -7.63 30.77 5.73
C SER A 310 -9.14 30.98 5.54
N LEU A 311 -9.66 30.52 4.39
CA LEU A 311 -11.10 30.54 4.09
C LEU A 311 -11.87 29.34 4.67
N LEU A 312 -11.21 28.48 5.48
CA LEU A 312 -11.83 27.24 5.97
C LEU A 312 -13.11 27.51 6.76
N ASN A 313 -13.03 28.38 7.77
CA ASN A 313 -14.16 28.65 8.67
C ASN A 313 -15.32 29.30 7.91
N GLU A 314 -15.03 30.20 6.97
CA GLU A 314 -16.04 30.85 6.14
C GLU A 314 -16.76 29.84 5.23
N LYS A 315 -16.01 28.94 4.59
CA LYS A 315 -16.55 27.88 3.73
C LYS A 315 -17.34 26.84 4.52
N GLU A 316 -16.82 26.38 5.65
CA GLU A 316 -17.51 25.43 6.53
C GLU A 316 -18.81 26.04 7.07
N LYS A 317 -18.78 27.29 7.54
CA LYS A 317 -19.97 28.01 8.01
C LYS A 317 -20.99 28.18 6.89
N SER A 318 -20.58 28.60 5.69
CA SER A 318 -21.46 28.75 4.54
C SER A 318 -22.15 27.44 4.17
N MET A 319 -21.40 26.34 4.10
CA MET A 319 -21.94 25.02 3.82
C MET A 319 -22.91 24.55 4.90
N ASN A 320 -22.52 24.63 6.17
CA ASN A 320 -23.38 24.20 7.28
C ASN A 320 -24.65 25.04 7.37
N THR A 321 -24.58 26.35 7.15
CA THR A 321 -25.75 27.24 7.12
C THR A 321 -26.76 26.77 6.08
N TYR A 322 -26.28 26.39 4.89
CA TYR A 322 -27.14 25.89 3.82
C TYR A 322 -27.74 24.51 4.16
N ILE A 323 -26.94 23.59 4.70
CA ILE A 323 -27.42 22.27 5.16
C ILE A 323 -28.48 22.43 6.27
N SER A 324 -28.27 23.34 7.22
CA SER A 324 -29.26 23.64 8.28
C SER A 324 -30.54 24.24 7.71
N LYS A 325 -30.47 25.07 6.66
CA LYS A 325 -31.65 25.56 5.94
C LYS A 325 -32.46 24.40 5.35
N LEU A 326 -31.81 23.47 4.65
CA LEU A 326 -32.46 22.29 4.07
C LEU A 326 -33.14 21.41 5.15
N MET A 327 -32.54 21.30 6.33
CA MET A 327 -33.14 20.58 7.45
C MET A 327 -34.39 21.30 8.00
N LYS A 328 -34.34 22.63 8.15
CA LYS A 328 -35.49 23.44 8.59
C LYS A 328 -36.66 23.36 7.60
N GLU A 329 -36.35 23.35 6.32
CA GLU A 329 -37.31 23.18 5.22
C GLU A 329 -37.82 21.72 5.08
N LYS A 330 -37.37 20.80 5.95
CA LYS A 330 -37.71 19.36 5.93
C LYS A 330 -37.36 18.66 4.60
N VAL A 331 -36.41 19.20 3.84
CA VAL A 331 -35.88 18.59 2.61
C VAL A 331 -35.01 17.37 2.95
N ILE A 332 -34.30 17.44 4.08
CA ILE A 332 -33.46 16.35 4.59
C ILE A 332 -33.86 15.97 6.02
N ASP A 333 -33.66 14.70 6.37
CA ASP A 333 -33.90 14.19 7.72
C ASP A 333 -32.71 14.46 8.67
N LYS A 334 -32.93 14.19 9.96
CA LYS A 334 -31.90 14.38 11.00
C LYS A 334 -30.70 13.45 10.79
N GLN A 335 -30.91 12.25 10.27
CA GLN A 335 -29.83 11.29 10.04
C GLN A 335 -28.89 11.78 8.93
N LEU A 336 -29.44 12.25 7.82
CA LEU A 336 -28.68 12.80 6.71
C LEU A 336 -28.01 14.11 7.11
N TYR A 337 -28.69 14.99 7.84
CA TYR A 337 -28.11 16.22 8.38
C TYR A 337 -26.78 15.94 9.11
N TRP A 338 -26.79 15.05 10.12
CA TRP A 338 -25.58 14.73 10.88
C TRP A 338 -24.51 13.99 10.06
N ARG A 339 -24.90 13.34 8.97
CA ARG A 339 -23.97 12.68 8.06
C ARG A 339 -23.16 13.68 7.23
N ILE A 340 -23.78 14.76 6.75
CA ILE A 340 -23.14 15.72 5.83
C ILE A 340 -22.72 17.02 6.51
N HIS A 341 -23.23 17.32 7.71
CA HIS A 341 -22.83 18.47 8.50
C HIS A 341 -21.39 18.31 9.00
N SER A 342 -20.57 19.32 8.77
CA SER A 342 -19.16 19.31 9.18
C SER A 342 -18.98 19.92 10.57
N THR A 343 -18.17 19.29 11.40
CA THR A 343 -17.69 19.87 12.66
C THR A 343 -16.18 19.69 12.78
N SER A 344 -15.49 20.74 13.24
CA SER A 344 -14.06 20.71 13.53
C SER A 344 -13.19 20.25 12.34
N SER A 345 -13.53 20.67 11.12
CA SER A 345 -12.82 20.26 9.91
C SER A 345 -11.35 20.70 9.88
N SER A 346 -10.58 20.09 8.98
CA SER A 346 -9.20 20.46 8.67
C SER A 346 -9.07 20.85 7.20
N LEU A 347 -8.07 21.65 6.85
CA LEU A 347 -7.79 21.95 5.43
C LEU A 347 -7.43 20.66 4.69
N ALA A 348 -7.94 20.53 3.46
CA ALA A 348 -7.44 19.52 2.54
C ALA A 348 -5.92 19.70 2.38
N THR A 349 -5.17 18.60 2.20
CA THR A 349 -3.70 18.68 2.14
C THR A 349 -3.19 18.21 0.79
N MET A 350 -2.40 19.07 0.12
CA MET A 350 -1.71 18.72 -1.10
C MET A 350 -0.39 18.00 -0.82
N TYR A 351 -0.07 16.99 -1.63
CA TYR A 351 1.24 16.40 -1.73
C TYR A 351 1.48 15.87 -3.16
N GLY A 352 2.73 15.81 -3.59
CA GLY A 352 3.14 15.37 -4.92
C GLY A 352 3.64 13.93 -4.95
N GLN A 353 3.31 13.18 -6.01
CA GLN A 353 3.91 11.87 -6.29
C GLN A 353 4.82 11.98 -7.52
N PRO A 354 6.13 11.68 -7.42
CA PRO A 354 7.02 11.80 -8.57
C PRO A 354 6.68 10.81 -9.68
N LYS A 355 6.63 11.30 -10.92
CA LYS A 355 6.44 10.49 -12.12
C LYS A 355 7.80 9.94 -12.57
N VAL A 356 8.20 8.80 -12.00
CA VAL A 356 9.51 8.15 -12.26
C VAL A 356 9.76 7.72 -13.72
N HIS A 357 8.73 7.73 -14.55
CA HIS A 357 8.79 7.38 -15.98
C HIS A 357 8.95 8.61 -16.89
N LYS A 358 9.08 9.81 -16.30
CA LYS A 358 9.30 11.07 -17.03
C LYS A 358 10.63 11.68 -16.60
N LEU A 359 11.31 12.34 -17.54
CA LEU A 359 12.55 13.06 -17.28
C LEU A 359 12.35 14.07 -16.14
N ASN A 360 13.35 14.25 -15.28
CA ASN A 360 13.34 15.17 -14.13
C ASN A 360 12.28 14.87 -13.05
N TYR A 361 11.61 13.72 -13.08
CA TYR A 361 10.68 13.28 -12.03
C TYR A 361 9.61 14.34 -11.65
N PRO A 362 8.81 14.86 -12.60
CA PRO A 362 7.78 15.85 -12.32
C PRO A 362 6.73 15.29 -11.35
N LEU A 363 6.16 16.15 -10.51
CA LEU A 363 5.20 15.73 -9.49
C LEU A 363 3.79 15.60 -10.10
N ARG A 364 3.07 14.55 -9.69
CA ARG A 364 1.60 14.49 -9.81
C ARG A 364 0.97 15.03 -8.52
N PRO A 365 0.24 16.16 -8.58
CA PRO A 365 -0.38 16.73 -7.38
C PRO A 365 -1.57 15.89 -6.93
N ILE A 366 -1.67 15.62 -5.63
CA ILE A 366 -2.83 14.99 -5.00
C ILE A 366 -3.30 15.89 -3.86
N ILE A 367 -4.55 16.32 -3.94
CA ILE A 367 -5.23 17.07 -2.87
C ILE A 367 -6.09 16.10 -2.08
N SER A 368 -5.62 15.70 -0.90
CA SER A 368 -6.35 14.80 0.02
C SER A 368 -7.39 15.58 0.80
N SER A 369 -8.67 15.41 0.46
CA SER A 369 -9.81 16.02 1.17
C SER A 369 -10.28 15.24 2.40
N ILE A 370 -9.63 14.12 2.77
CA ILE A 370 -10.02 13.37 3.97
C ILE A 370 -9.94 14.28 5.20
N GLY A 371 -11.08 14.45 5.88
CA GLY A 371 -11.20 15.31 7.07
C GLY A 371 -11.42 16.79 6.76
N SER A 372 -11.65 17.17 5.50
CA SER A 372 -12.09 18.52 5.13
C SER A 372 -13.60 18.69 5.23
N TYR A 373 -14.05 19.94 5.35
CA TYR A 373 -15.46 20.27 5.59
C TYR A 373 -16.40 19.68 4.53
N ASN A 374 -15.97 19.67 3.28
CA ASN A 374 -16.75 19.19 2.14
C ASN A 374 -16.63 17.68 1.87
N HIS A 375 -15.85 16.91 2.64
CA HIS A 375 -15.57 15.50 2.34
C HIS A 375 -16.82 14.61 2.39
N GLU A 376 -17.55 14.64 3.50
CA GLU A 376 -18.75 13.79 3.67
C GLU A 376 -19.90 14.23 2.77
N LEU A 377 -20.07 15.54 2.56
CA LEU A 377 -21.00 16.06 1.56
C LEU A 377 -20.65 15.54 0.15
N SER A 378 -19.38 15.65 -0.26
CA SER A 378 -18.92 15.16 -1.56
C SER A 378 -19.19 13.66 -1.71
N LYS A 379 -18.93 12.87 -0.67
CA LYS A 379 -19.17 11.42 -0.67
C LYS A 379 -20.65 11.08 -0.81
N TYR A 380 -21.52 11.80 -0.10
CA TYR A 380 -22.96 11.62 -0.20
C TYR A 380 -23.49 12.00 -1.59
N LEU A 381 -23.09 13.15 -2.14
CA LEU A 381 -23.47 13.58 -3.48
C LEU A 381 -22.96 12.60 -4.56
N ALA A 382 -21.74 12.08 -4.40
CA ALA A 382 -21.17 11.05 -5.27
C ALA A 382 -22.04 9.78 -5.29
N GLU A 383 -22.48 9.31 -4.12
CA GLU A 383 -23.38 8.15 -4.00
C GLU A 383 -24.73 8.39 -4.69
N ILE A 384 -25.34 9.56 -4.50
CA ILE A 384 -26.61 9.93 -5.16
C ILE A 384 -26.44 9.96 -6.68
N ILE A 385 -25.45 10.69 -7.19
CA ILE A 385 -25.25 10.87 -8.63
C ILE A 385 -24.99 9.53 -9.29
N LYS A 386 -24.16 8.69 -8.67
CA LYS A 386 -23.84 7.36 -9.19
C LYS A 386 -25.08 6.45 -9.22
N SER A 387 -25.94 6.51 -8.22
CA SER A 387 -27.14 5.67 -8.13
C SER A 387 -28.24 6.09 -9.10
N ASN A 388 -28.25 7.36 -9.51
CA ASN A 388 -29.28 7.94 -10.39
C ASN A 388 -28.78 8.22 -11.82
N ARG A 389 -27.54 7.86 -12.16
CA ARG A 389 -27.02 7.99 -13.51
C ARG A 389 -27.79 7.07 -14.48
N THR A 390 -28.02 7.53 -15.70
CA THR A 390 -28.55 6.70 -16.81
C THR A 390 -27.62 5.53 -17.05
N SER A 391 -28.12 4.49 -17.73
CA SER A 391 -27.30 3.38 -18.22
C SER A 391 -26.01 3.93 -18.84
N SER A 392 -24.87 3.35 -18.46
CA SER A 392 -23.57 3.75 -18.99
C SER A 392 -23.60 3.72 -20.53
N PRO A 393 -22.92 4.66 -21.21
CA PRO A 393 -22.89 4.66 -22.67
C PRO A 393 -22.28 3.33 -23.17
N PRO A 394 -22.60 2.88 -24.40
CA PRO A 394 -22.04 1.64 -24.96
C PRO A 394 -20.50 1.60 -24.96
N SER A 395 -19.88 2.77 -25.04
CA SER A 395 -18.43 2.98 -24.96
C SER A 395 -17.82 2.65 -23.60
N TYR A 396 -18.59 2.78 -22.51
CA TYR A 396 -18.07 2.58 -21.16
C TYR A 396 -17.73 1.10 -20.93
N ILE A 397 -16.61 0.88 -20.24
CA ILE A 397 -16.27 -0.42 -19.65
C ILE A 397 -16.00 -0.27 -18.16
N ARG A 398 -16.40 -1.27 -17.38
CA ARG A 398 -16.21 -1.27 -15.92
C ARG A 398 -14.83 -1.72 -15.49
N ASP A 399 -14.23 -2.65 -16.24
CA ASP A 399 -12.95 -3.28 -15.89
C ASP A 399 -12.34 -3.98 -17.12
N SER A 400 -11.09 -4.40 -16.97
CA SER A 400 -10.35 -5.10 -18.02
C SER A 400 -10.95 -6.44 -18.41
N PHE A 401 -11.68 -7.12 -17.52
CA PHE A 401 -12.32 -8.39 -17.85
C PHE A 401 -13.51 -8.17 -18.80
N GLU A 402 -14.26 -7.09 -18.61
CA GLU A 402 -15.28 -6.66 -19.56
C GLU A 402 -14.67 -6.27 -20.91
N PHE A 403 -13.55 -5.55 -20.89
CA PHE A 403 -12.80 -5.24 -22.11
C PHE A 403 -12.38 -6.50 -22.87
N VAL A 404 -11.75 -7.48 -22.19
CA VAL A 404 -11.37 -8.76 -22.81
C VAL A 404 -12.58 -9.45 -23.42
N LYS A 405 -13.74 -9.46 -22.74
CA LYS A 405 -14.96 -10.05 -23.32
C LYS A 405 -15.48 -9.31 -24.55
N LYS A 406 -15.27 -8.00 -24.67
CA LYS A 406 -15.67 -7.20 -25.85
C LYS A 406 -14.69 -7.44 -27.01
N ILE A 407 -13.37 -7.34 -26.76
CA ILE A 407 -12.35 -7.49 -27.82
C ILE A 407 -12.31 -8.91 -28.40
N MET A 408 -12.53 -9.95 -27.57
CA MET A 408 -12.53 -11.34 -28.02
C MET A 408 -13.72 -11.72 -28.92
N LYS A 409 -14.73 -10.85 -29.05
CA LYS A 409 -15.88 -11.05 -29.95
C LYS A 409 -15.63 -10.53 -31.36
N ILE A 410 -14.55 -9.78 -31.57
CA ILE A 410 -14.22 -9.13 -32.83
C ILE A 410 -13.42 -10.13 -33.70
N ASN A 411 -13.86 -10.33 -34.94
CA ASN A 411 -13.37 -11.37 -35.86
C ASN A 411 -12.70 -10.81 -37.14
N ASP A 412 -12.52 -9.50 -37.22
CA ASP A 412 -11.96 -8.74 -38.35
C ASP A 412 -10.68 -8.01 -37.93
N SER A 413 -9.73 -8.73 -37.33
CA SER A 413 -8.52 -8.08 -36.83
C SER A 413 -7.61 -7.59 -37.97
N LYS A 414 -7.52 -8.24 -39.13
CA LYS A 414 -6.57 -7.84 -40.19
C LYS A 414 -6.79 -6.42 -40.75
N ASP A 415 -8.02 -5.94 -40.80
CA ASP A 415 -8.37 -4.68 -41.47
C ASP A 415 -8.48 -3.48 -40.52
N GLN A 416 -8.03 -3.63 -39.27
CA GLN A 416 -8.22 -2.63 -38.22
C GLN A 416 -6.91 -2.24 -37.55
N VAL A 417 -6.65 -0.95 -37.44
CA VAL A 417 -5.52 -0.37 -36.70
C VAL A 417 -5.94 -0.14 -35.24
N MET A 418 -5.12 -0.63 -34.30
CA MET A 418 -5.33 -0.42 -32.87
C MET A 418 -4.70 0.90 -32.42
N ILE A 419 -5.49 1.75 -31.75
CA ILE A 419 -5.02 3.02 -31.18
C ILE A 419 -5.54 3.19 -29.76
N SER A 420 -4.68 3.72 -28.88
CA SER A 420 -5.10 4.16 -27.54
C SER A 420 -5.06 5.68 -27.47
N PHE A 421 -6.13 6.32 -27.02
CA PHE A 421 -6.12 7.73 -26.65
C PHE A 421 -6.05 7.89 -25.13
N ASP A 422 -5.32 8.89 -24.67
CA ASP A 422 -5.26 9.32 -23.25
C ASP A 422 -5.67 10.80 -23.14
N VAL A 423 -6.32 11.16 -22.04
CA VAL A 423 -6.76 12.55 -21.77
C VAL A 423 -5.75 13.26 -20.88
N ASP A 424 -5.12 14.30 -21.43
CA ASP A 424 -4.08 15.05 -20.74
C ASP A 424 -4.58 15.73 -19.48
N SER A 425 -4.11 15.24 -18.33
CA SER A 425 -4.38 15.79 -17.00
C SER A 425 -5.88 16.08 -16.75
N LEU A 426 -6.72 15.09 -17.10
CA LEU A 426 -8.19 15.18 -17.07
C LEU A 426 -8.73 15.99 -15.87
N TYR A 427 -8.41 15.58 -14.65
CA TYR A 427 -8.98 16.16 -13.43
C TYR A 427 -8.71 17.66 -13.27
N THR A 428 -7.50 18.13 -13.55
CA THR A 428 -7.14 19.56 -13.40
C THR A 428 -7.70 20.42 -14.53
N ASN A 429 -8.14 19.81 -15.64
CA ASN A 429 -8.56 20.51 -16.84
C ASN A 429 -10.08 20.52 -17.06
N VAL A 430 -10.84 19.64 -16.35
CA VAL A 430 -12.31 19.63 -16.39
C VAL A 430 -12.86 20.93 -15.78
N PRO A 431 -13.61 21.75 -16.54
CA PRO A 431 -14.23 22.96 -16.02
C PRO A 431 -15.33 22.61 -15.01
N VAL A 432 -15.21 23.11 -13.78
CA VAL A 432 -16.10 22.72 -12.67
C VAL A 432 -17.56 23.11 -12.98
N ASN A 433 -17.79 24.37 -13.35
CA ASN A 433 -19.15 24.87 -13.65
C ASN A 433 -19.80 24.12 -14.82
N GLY A 434 -19.01 23.79 -15.85
CA GLY A 434 -19.48 22.99 -16.99
C GLY A 434 -19.91 21.59 -16.56
N ALA A 435 -19.09 20.91 -15.75
CA ALA A 435 -19.39 19.57 -15.25
C ALA A 435 -20.63 19.56 -14.33
N ILE A 436 -20.80 20.57 -13.47
CA ILE A 436 -22.01 20.72 -12.63
C ILE A 436 -23.25 20.85 -13.50
N ASN A 437 -23.26 21.74 -14.49
CA ASN A 437 -24.41 21.96 -15.36
C ASN A 437 -24.77 20.71 -16.17
N ILE A 438 -23.77 19.99 -16.70
CA ILE A 438 -23.98 18.72 -17.42
C ILE A 438 -24.59 17.68 -16.48
N THR A 439 -24.09 17.57 -15.25
CA THR A 439 -24.62 16.64 -14.23
C THR A 439 -26.08 16.94 -13.91
N LEU A 440 -26.44 18.21 -13.72
CA LEU A 440 -27.81 18.63 -13.47
C LEU A 440 -28.72 18.32 -14.67
N ASN A 441 -28.25 18.57 -15.91
CA ASN A 441 -29.01 18.23 -17.11
C ASN A 441 -29.24 16.72 -17.23
N MET A 442 -28.21 15.91 -16.95
CA MET A 442 -28.32 14.45 -16.97
C MET A 442 -29.35 13.91 -15.97
N LEU A 443 -29.49 14.55 -14.81
CA LEU A 443 -30.40 14.12 -13.74
C LEU A 443 -31.83 14.64 -13.95
N TYR A 444 -32.01 15.93 -14.28
CA TYR A 444 -33.33 16.58 -14.28
C TYR A 444 -33.97 16.75 -15.67
N LYS A 445 -33.26 16.51 -16.78
CA LYS A 445 -33.86 16.57 -18.14
C LYS A 445 -34.69 15.32 -18.49
N ARG A 446 -34.83 14.37 -17.56
CA ARG A 446 -35.57 13.13 -17.77
C ARG A 446 -37.06 13.34 -17.53
N SER A 447 -37.89 12.58 -18.23
CA SER A 447 -39.35 12.62 -18.09
C SER A 447 -39.82 12.27 -16.67
N SER A 448 -39.08 11.42 -15.97
CA SER A 448 -39.25 11.16 -14.54
C SER A 448 -38.02 11.66 -13.75
N PRO A 449 -38.19 12.64 -12.83
CA PRO A 449 -37.09 13.09 -11.99
C PRO A 449 -36.63 11.95 -11.07
N PRO A 450 -35.33 11.87 -10.75
CA PRO A 450 -34.81 10.84 -9.87
C PRO A 450 -35.33 11.04 -8.44
N PRO A 451 -35.46 9.97 -7.63
CA PRO A 451 -35.90 10.03 -6.23
C PRO A 451 -34.78 10.62 -5.33
N ILE A 452 -34.44 11.87 -5.59
CA ILE A 452 -33.43 12.65 -4.85
C ILE A 452 -34.21 13.69 -4.05
N PRO A 453 -33.85 13.93 -2.76
CA PRO A 453 -34.57 14.90 -1.93
C PRO A 453 -34.43 16.34 -2.44
N PHE A 454 -33.44 16.62 -3.28
CA PHE A 454 -33.11 17.97 -3.73
C PHE A 454 -33.76 18.29 -5.09
N ASN A 455 -34.26 19.51 -5.21
CA ASN A 455 -34.57 20.09 -6.53
C ASN A 455 -33.28 20.50 -7.27
N ARG A 456 -33.42 20.88 -8.55
CA ARG A 456 -32.28 21.24 -9.42
C ARG A 456 -31.42 22.38 -8.84
N SER A 457 -32.05 23.41 -8.27
CA SER A 457 -31.33 24.56 -7.70
C SER A 457 -30.60 24.17 -6.41
N GLN A 458 -31.24 23.38 -5.56
CA GLN A 458 -30.66 22.90 -4.31
C GLN A 458 -29.44 22.00 -4.59
N LEU A 459 -29.55 21.07 -5.54
CA LEU A 459 -28.44 20.22 -5.92
C LEU A 459 -27.28 21.01 -6.53
N LYS A 460 -27.57 22.04 -7.34
CA LYS A 460 -26.55 22.94 -7.88
C LYS A 460 -25.75 23.60 -6.77
N GLN A 461 -26.43 24.18 -5.78
CA GLN A 461 -25.79 24.87 -4.67
C GLN A 461 -24.95 23.91 -3.80
N LEU A 462 -25.44 22.69 -3.55
CA LEU A 462 -24.67 21.66 -2.85
C LEU A 462 -23.40 21.26 -3.62
N LEU A 463 -23.47 21.13 -4.94
CA LEU A 463 -22.31 20.81 -5.78
C LEU A 463 -21.28 21.94 -5.79
N GLU A 464 -21.74 23.19 -5.87
CA GLU A 464 -20.89 24.38 -5.81
C GLU A 464 -20.17 24.48 -4.46
N LEU A 465 -20.88 24.28 -3.35
CA LEU A 465 -20.29 24.26 -1.99
C LEU A 465 -19.27 23.14 -1.82
N ALA A 466 -19.48 22.00 -2.49
CA ALA A 466 -18.61 20.84 -2.38
C ALA A 466 -17.33 20.95 -3.22
N VAL A 467 -17.37 21.59 -4.39
CA VAL A 467 -16.26 21.51 -5.38
C VAL A 467 -15.64 22.86 -5.74
N CYS A 468 -16.38 23.96 -5.65
CA CYS A 468 -15.88 25.27 -6.10
C CYS A 468 -15.04 25.98 -5.03
N ASN A 469 -13.91 26.56 -5.46
CA ASN A 469 -13.04 27.38 -4.61
C ASN A 469 -12.65 26.67 -3.31
N THR A 470 -12.23 25.41 -3.42
CA THR A 470 -11.92 24.58 -2.25
C THR A 470 -10.54 24.94 -1.69
N PRO A 471 -10.46 25.36 -0.41
CA PRO A 471 -9.19 25.69 0.21
C PRO A 471 -8.42 24.42 0.58
N PHE A 472 -7.11 24.45 0.34
CA PHE A 472 -6.19 23.39 0.73
C PHE A 472 -4.87 23.98 1.22
N ARG A 473 -4.07 23.16 1.87
CA ARG A 473 -2.76 23.50 2.41
C ARG A 473 -1.68 22.73 1.68
N PHE A 474 -0.58 23.41 1.39
CA PHE A 474 0.68 22.80 1.03
C PHE A 474 1.75 23.31 1.99
N LEU A 475 2.33 22.40 2.78
CA LEU A 475 3.21 22.75 3.91
C LEU A 475 2.54 23.73 4.89
N GLN A 476 3.01 24.98 4.93
CA GLN A 476 2.49 26.04 5.81
C GLN A 476 1.70 27.11 5.05
N LYS A 477 1.58 27.01 3.72
CA LYS A 477 0.88 27.98 2.87
C LYS A 477 -0.52 27.46 2.51
N THR A 478 -1.49 28.38 2.39
CA THR A 478 -2.86 28.06 1.99
C THR A 478 -3.12 28.48 0.54
N TYR A 479 -3.84 27.64 -0.17
CA TYR A 479 -4.19 27.81 -1.57
C TYR A 479 -5.66 27.50 -1.79
N ILE A 480 -6.21 27.99 -2.90
CA ILE A 480 -7.57 27.74 -3.34
C ILE A 480 -7.50 27.08 -4.71
N GLN A 481 -8.19 25.95 -4.86
CA GLN A 481 -8.44 25.39 -6.19
C GLN A 481 -9.63 26.13 -6.82
N CYS A 482 -9.34 26.96 -7.80
CA CYS A 482 -10.31 27.84 -8.47
C CYS A 482 -11.04 27.12 -9.62
N ASP A 483 -10.37 26.20 -10.31
CA ASP A 483 -10.95 25.38 -11.36
C ASP A 483 -10.27 24.00 -11.42
N GLY A 484 -10.84 23.08 -12.19
CA GLY A 484 -10.48 21.67 -12.15
C GLY A 484 -11.06 20.97 -10.92
N VAL A 485 -11.23 19.66 -11.01
CA VAL A 485 -11.66 18.82 -9.90
C VAL A 485 -10.46 18.23 -9.16
N ALA A 486 -10.50 18.24 -7.82
CA ALA A 486 -9.45 17.61 -7.03
C ALA A 486 -9.47 16.08 -7.20
N MET A 487 -8.33 15.47 -7.56
CA MET A 487 -8.20 14.01 -7.69
C MET A 487 -8.52 13.25 -6.39
N GLY A 488 -8.29 13.86 -5.23
CA GLY A 488 -8.63 13.25 -3.94
C GLY A 488 -10.04 13.56 -3.43
N SER A 489 -10.86 14.31 -4.19
CA SER A 489 -12.27 14.53 -3.86
C SER A 489 -13.13 13.33 -4.27
N PRO A 490 -14.06 12.85 -3.42
CA PRO A 490 -15.01 11.80 -3.80
C PRO A 490 -15.84 12.12 -5.05
N LEU A 491 -16.13 13.41 -5.31
CA LEU A 491 -16.90 13.85 -6.49
C LEU A 491 -16.07 13.96 -7.76
N GLY A 492 -14.75 14.16 -7.64
CA GLY A 492 -13.88 14.47 -8.78
C GLY A 492 -13.99 13.45 -9.92
N PRO A 493 -13.81 12.14 -9.65
CA PRO A 493 -13.92 11.10 -10.68
C PRO A 493 -15.28 11.04 -11.36
N ILE A 494 -16.37 11.27 -10.61
CA ILE A 494 -17.73 11.21 -11.16
C ILE A 494 -17.99 12.39 -12.09
N LEU A 495 -17.61 13.60 -11.68
CA LEU A 495 -17.78 14.80 -12.50
C LEU A 495 -16.93 14.74 -13.77
N ALA A 496 -15.68 14.27 -13.66
CA ALA A 496 -14.80 14.09 -14.82
C ALA A 496 -15.38 13.06 -15.81
N ASP A 497 -15.84 11.92 -15.32
CA ASP A 497 -16.42 10.87 -16.18
C ASP A 497 -17.72 11.32 -16.86
N ILE A 498 -18.60 12.05 -16.15
CA ILE A 498 -19.82 12.64 -16.73
C ILE A 498 -19.46 13.67 -17.81
N PHE A 499 -18.45 14.51 -17.56
CA PHE A 499 -18.00 15.52 -18.51
C PHE A 499 -17.48 14.88 -19.81
N ILE A 500 -16.62 13.87 -19.70
CA ILE A 500 -16.11 13.13 -20.88
C ILE A 500 -17.25 12.38 -21.58
N THR A 501 -18.14 11.73 -20.84
CA THR A 501 -19.32 11.07 -21.43
C THR A 501 -20.16 12.04 -22.27
N ASN A 502 -20.36 13.26 -21.80
CA ASN A 502 -21.09 14.27 -22.55
C ASN A 502 -20.34 14.70 -23.83
N LEU A 503 -19.01 14.79 -23.78
CA LEU A 503 -18.20 15.00 -25.00
C LEU A 503 -18.33 13.83 -25.97
N GLU A 504 -18.37 12.58 -25.49
CA GLU A 504 -18.57 11.40 -26.33
C GLU A 504 -19.91 11.41 -27.07
N THR A 505 -20.98 11.96 -26.48
CA THR A 505 -22.27 12.07 -27.21
C THR A 505 -22.19 12.92 -28.48
N LYS A 506 -21.16 13.78 -28.59
CA LYS A 506 -20.88 14.57 -29.78
C LYS A 506 -20.11 13.78 -30.85
N LEU A 507 -19.38 12.72 -30.50
CA LEU A 507 -18.71 11.82 -31.46
C LEU A 507 -19.69 11.28 -32.50
N ASN A 508 -20.84 10.79 -32.03
CA ASN A 508 -21.83 10.15 -32.87
C ASN A 508 -22.57 11.11 -33.82
N LYS A 509 -22.47 12.42 -33.61
CA LYS A 509 -23.24 13.42 -34.37
C LYS A 509 -22.45 14.03 -35.54
N PHE A 510 -21.12 13.94 -35.56
CA PHE A 510 -20.28 14.81 -36.41
C PHE A 510 -19.07 14.13 -37.07
N SER A 511 -19.05 12.80 -37.26
CA SER A 511 -17.86 12.13 -37.83
C SER A 511 -18.17 11.15 -38.98
N THR A 512 -17.65 11.49 -40.18
CA THR A 512 -17.56 10.59 -41.34
C THR A 512 -16.44 9.55 -41.15
N ASN A 513 -15.34 9.92 -40.48
CA ASN A 513 -14.17 9.08 -40.23
C ASN A 513 -14.08 8.74 -38.73
N LYS A 514 -15.08 8.01 -38.23
CA LYS A 514 -15.17 7.61 -36.83
C LYS A 514 -14.50 6.25 -36.60
N PRO A 515 -13.98 5.99 -35.40
CA PRO A 515 -13.48 4.66 -35.10
C PRO A 515 -14.60 3.62 -35.16
N SER A 516 -14.27 2.42 -35.69
CA SER A 516 -15.19 1.28 -35.73
C SER A 516 -15.55 0.79 -34.32
N LEU A 517 -14.61 0.96 -33.39
CA LEU A 517 -14.82 0.68 -31.97
C LEU A 517 -14.29 1.85 -31.13
N TRP A 518 -15.10 2.30 -30.16
CA TRP A 518 -14.68 3.27 -29.15
C TRP A 518 -15.02 2.74 -27.76
N ILE A 519 -14.00 2.37 -26.98
CA ILE A 519 -14.15 1.86 -25.62
C ILE A 519 -13.38 2.75 -24.66
N ARG A 520 -13.99 3.15 -23.53
CA ARG A 520 -13.37 4.03 -22.56
C ARG A 520 -13.45 3.50 -21.13
N TYR A 521 -12.33 3.62 -20.42
CA TYR A 521 -12.19 3.47 -18.98
C TYR A 521 -11.66 4.77 -18.38
N VAL A 522 -12.56 5.60 -17.85
CA VAL A 522 -12.22 6.93 -17.29
C VAL A 522 -11.50 7.81 -18.33
N ASP A 523 -10.17 7.94 -18.25
CA ASP A 523 -9.27 8.70 -19.13
C ASP A 523 -8.66 7.86 -20.26
N ASP A 524 -8.47 6.54 -20.05
CA ASP A 524 -7.92 5.63 -21.05
C ASP A 524 -8.99 5.22 -22.08
N ILE A 525 -8.72 5.39 -23.38
CA ILE A 525 -9.64 5.07 -24.48
C ILE A 525 -8.95 4.11 -25.45
N PHE A 526 -9.61 3.00 -25.79
CA PHE A 526 -9.20 2.07 -26.83
C PHE A 526 -10.07 2.24 -28.08
N CYS A 527 -9.42 2.36 -29.24
CA CYS A 527 -10.07 2.54 -30.52
C CYS A 527 -9.58 1.56 -31.58
N LEU A 528 -10.48 1.24 -32.51
CA LEU A 528 -10.17 0.54 -33.74
C LEU A 528 -10.53 1.45 -34.92
N PHE A 529 -9.62 1.60 -35.88
CA PHE A 529 -9.82 2.37 -37.10
C PHE A 529 -9.60 1.50 -38.33
N THR A 530 -10.40 1.67 -39.38
CA THR A 530 -10.20 0.93 -40.65
C THR A 530 -9.02 1.48 -41.45
N LYS A 531 -8.75 2.79 -41.37
CA LYS A 531 -7.66 3.44 -42.10
C LYS A 531 -6.75 4.19 -41.15
N LYS A 532 -5.43 4.03 -41.32
CA LYS A 532 -4.43 4.74 -40.51
C LYS A 532 -4.50 6.26 -40.71
N GLN A 533 -4.81 6.71 -41.92
CA GLN A 533 -4.89 8.13 -42.29
C GLN A 533 -5.98 8.90 -41.51
N ASP A 534 -7.04 8.23 -41.07
CA ASP A 534 -8.15 8.86 -40.35
C ASP A 534 -7.80 9.23 -38.91
N ILE A 535 -6.73 8.65 -38.35
CA ILE A 535 -6.40 8.78 -36.93
C ILE A 535 -5.93 10.20 -36.60
N ASP A 536 -5.04 10.77 -37.42
CA ASP A 536 -4.47 12.10 -37.17
C ASP A 536 -5.51 13.21 -37.37
N ASP A 537 -6.30 13.13 -38.44
CA ASP A 537 -7.44 14.03 -38.65
C ASP A 537 -8.44 13.96 -37.48
N PHE A 538 -8.78 12.75 -37.03
CA PHE A 538 -9.67 12.56 -35.90
C PHE A 538 -9.10 13.16 -34.61
N LEU A 539 -7.80 12.97 -34.34
CA LEU A 539 -7.11 13.52 -33.18
C LEU A 539 -7.09 15.06 -33.20
N GLU A 540 -6.84 15.68 -34.35
CA GLU A 540 -6.85 17.13 -34.48
C GLU A 540 -8.26 17.68 -34.22
N ARG A 541 -9.29 17.04 -34.78
CA ARG A 541 -10.69 17.45 -34.59
C ARG A 541 -11.17 17.31 -33.15
N ILE A 542 -10.91 16.18 -32.49
CA ILE A 542 -11.35 15.99 -31.10
C ILE A 542 -10.68 16.99 -30.15
N ASN A 543 -9.44 17.39 -30.44
CA ASN A 543 -8.72 18.43 -29.69
C ASN A 543 -9.28 19.85 -29.89
N LYS A 544 -10.04 20.10 -30.97
CA LYS A 544 -10.75 21.39 -31.20
C LYS A 544 -12.07 21.49 -30.43
N TRP A 545 -12.59 20.40 -29.87
CA TRP A 545 -13.93 20.40 -29.23
C TRP A 545 -14.01 21.17 -27.92
N HIS A 546 -12.91 21.27 -27.19
CA HIS A 546 -12.90 21.97 -25.91
C HIS A 546 -11.54 22.58 -25.61
N LYS A 547 -11.52 23.88 -25.33
CA LYS A 547 -10.29 24.67 -25.08
C LYS A 547 -9.35 24.11 -24.00
N ASN A 548 -9.88 23.42 -22.99
CA ASN A 548 -9.09 22.91 -21.87
C ASN A 548 -8.78 21.40 -21.94
N ILE A 549 -9.49 20.62 -22.78
CA ILE A 549 -9.29 19.16 -22.83
C ILE A 549 -8.48 18.82 -24.06
N ARG A 550 -7.39 18.07 -23.86
CA ARG A 550 -6.55 17.56 -24.94
C ARG A 550 -6.41 16.06 -24.84
N PHE A 551 -6.30 15.42 -25.98
CA PHE A 551 -6.09 14.01 -26.18
C PHE A 551 -4.71 13.79 -26.80
N THR A 552 -4.04 12.74 -26.35
CA THR A 552 -2.81 12.19 -26.95
C THR A 552 -3.07 10.79 -27.45
N LYS A 553 -2.31 10.32 -28.45
CA LYS A 553 -2.44 8.96 -28.98
C LYS A 553 -1.18 8.11 -28.71
N GLU A 554 -1.40 6.82 -28.49
CA GLU A 554 -0.40 5.76 -28.53
C GLU A 554 -0.77 4.79 -29.68
N GLU A 555 0.15 4.58 -30.61
CA GLU A 555 -0.03 3.65 -31.73
C GLU A 555 0.40 2.23 -31.34
N GLU A 556 -0.16 1.22 -32.00
CA GLU A 556 0.32 -0.15 -31.87
C GLU A 556 1.76 -0.30 -32.35
N ILE A 557 2.54 -1.12 -31.64
CA ILE A 557 3.93 -1.45 -31.97
C ILE A 557 4.01 -2.97 -32.10
N ASP A 558 4.59 -3.46 -33.20
CA ASP A 558 4.67 -4.89 -33.50
C ASP A 558 3.30 -5.59 -33.36
N GLU A 559 2.24 -4.93 -33.85
CA GLU A 559 0.85 -5.41 -33.84
C GLU A 559 0.29 -5.70 -32.44
N LYS A 560 0.86 -4.98 -31.46
CA LYS A 560 0.50 -5.08 -30.06
C LYS A 560 0.15 -3.71 -29.52
N LEU A 561 -0.93 -3.66 -28.75
CA LEU A 561 -1.30 -2.45 -28.02
C LEU A 561 -1.66 -2.80 -26.58
N ALA A 562 -1.10 -2.05 -25.65
CA ALA A 562 -1.44 -2.16 -24.25
C ALA A 562 -2.68 -1.32 -23.96
N PHE A 563 -3.65 -1.91 -23.27
CA PHE A 563 -4.81 -1.17 -22.76
C PHE A 563 -5.17 -1.69 -21.36
N LEU A 564 -5.26 -0.76 -20.40
CA LEU A 564 -5.38 -1.08 -18.97
C LEU A 564 -4.26 -2.02 -18.49
N ASP A 565 -4.60 -3.27 -18.21
CA ASP A 565 -3.72 -4.30 -17.71
C ASP A 565 -3.66 -5.53 -18.65
N VAL A 566 -4.08 -5.31 -19.91
CA VAL A 566 -4.16 -6.29 -21.01
C VAL A 566 -3.23 -5.85 -22.14
N LEU A 567 -2.49 -6.79 -22.71
CA LEU A 567 -1.77 -6.62 -23.96
C LEU A 567 -2.61 -7.31 -25.04
N VAL A 568 -3.13 -6.51 -25.96
CA VAL A 568 -3.87 -6.99 -27.13
C VAL A 568 -2.86 -7.26 -28.23
N ILE A 569 -2.94 -8.45 -28.83
CA ILE A 569 -2.04 -8.94 -29.86
C ILE A 569 -2.90 -9.33 -31.06
N ARG A 570 -2.54 -8.88 -32.25
CA ARG A 570 -3.18 -9.34 -33.48
C ARG A 570 -2.70 -10.75 -33.82
N ASP A 571 -3.64 -11.65 -34.11
CA ASP A 571 -3.32 -12.99 -34.61
C ASP A 571 -3.77 -13.13 -36.07
N HIS A 572 -2.79 -13.14 -36.97
CA HIS A 572 -3.00 -13.29 -38.41
C HIS A 572 -3.50 -14.66 -38.84
N THR A 573 -3.24 -15.70 -38.03
CA THR A 573 -3.67 -17.06 -38.38
C THR A 573 -5.16 -17.24 -38.17
N THR A 574 -5.70 -16.68 -37.09
CA THR A 574 -7.13 -16.81 -36.73
C THR A 574 -7.99 -15.61 -37.12
N ASN A 575 -7.38 -14.52 -37.61
CA ASN A 575 -8.03 -13.22 -37.86
C ASN A 575 -8.73 -12.65 -36.61
N LYS A 576 -8.21 -12.97 -35.42
CA LYS A 576 -8.76 -12.55 -34.12
C LYS A 576 -7.73 -11.82 -33.29
N TYR A 577 -8.17 -11.29 -32.17
CA TYR A 577 -7.28 -10.74 -31.14
C TYR A 577 -6.95 -11.81 -30.09
N VAL A 578 -5.68 -11.85 -29.72
CA VAL A 578 -5.16 -12.61 -28.59
C VAL A 578 -4.85 -11.64 -27.46
N THR A 579 -5.06 -12.07 -26.22
CA THR A 579 -4.86 -11.22 -25.04
C THR A 579 -3.93 -11.91 -24.05
N THR A 580 -3.05 -11.12 -23.43
CA THR A 580 -2.19 -11.54 -22.32
C THR A 580 -2.06 -10.43 -21.28
N VAL A 581 -1.46 -10.72 -20.12
CA VAL A 581 -1.31 -9.76 -19.03
C VAL A 581 -0.24 -8.72 -19.36
N TYR A 582 -0.62 -7.44 -19.41
CA TYR A 582 0.33 -6.35 -19.59
C TYR A 582 0.96 -5.90 -18.26
N ARG A 583 2.25 -5.56 -18.31
CA ARG A 583 3.01 -4.97 -17.21
C ARG A 583 3.75 -3.75 -17.75
N LYS A 584 3.45 -2.55 -17.22
CA LYS A 584 4.17 -1.32 -17.57
C LYS A 584 5.67 -1.49 -17.27
N PRO A 585 6.58 -0.80 -18.00
CA PRO A 585 8.02 -0.85 -17.73
C PRO A 585 8.40 -0.49 -16.29
N THR A 586 7.60 0.37 -15.64
CA THR A 586 7.76 0.74 -14.23
C THR A 586 7.37 -0.37 -13.24
N ASN A 587 6.89 -1.53 -13.69
CA ASN A 587 6.48 -2.60 -12.79
C ASN A 587 7.71 -3.19 -12.08
N THR A 588 7.70 -3.08 -10.76
CA THR A 588 8.79 -3.51 -9.88
C THR A 588 8.70 -4.97 -9.47
N ASN A 589 7.61 -5.66 -9.81
CA ASN A 589 7.29 -7.01 -9.33
C ASN A 589 7.23 -7.16 -7.80
N LEU A 590 7.14 -6.03 -7.07
CA LEU A 590 6.96 -6.02 -5.63
C LEU A 590 5.47 -6.17 -5.29
N TYR A 591 5.16 -7.29 -4.64
CA TYR A 591 3.87 -7.52 -4.00
C TYR A 591 3.99 -7.37 -2.49
N LEU A 592 2.89 -7.70 -1.77
CA LEU A 592 2.94 -7.82 -0.32
C LEU A 592 3.98 -8.87 0.07
N LEU A 593 5.10 -8.45 0.66
CA LEU A 593 6.13 -9.40 1.09
C LEU A 593 5.60 -10.42 2.10
N TYR A 594 6.09 -11.65 2.01
CA TYR A 594 5.63 -12.73 2.88
C TYR A 594 5.99 -12.52 4.35
N ASP A 595 7.05 -11.77 4.66
CA ASP A 595 7.45 -11.43 6.03
C ASP A 595 6.79 -10.14 6.58
N SER A 596 5.98 -9.45 5.77
CA SER A 596 5.16 -8.33 6.26
C SER A 596 4.14 -8.78 7.31
N ASN A 597 3.94 -7.99 8.36
CA ASN A 597 2.99 -8.25 9.44
C ASN A 597 1.53 -8.05 8.98
N GLN A 598 1.07 -8.99 8.17
CA GLN A 598 -0.25 -9.00 7.57
C GLN A 598 -0.91 -10.36 7.69
N CYS A 599 -2.24 -10.35 7.77
CA CYS A 599 -3.02 -11.56 7.91
C CYS A 599 -2.76 -12.52 6.73
N ARG A 600 -2.54 -13.80 7.03
CA ARG A 600 -2.33 -14.86 6.03
C ARG A 600 -3.43 -14.91 4.96
N LYS A 601 -4.67 -14.53 5.32
CA LYS A 601 -5.80 -14.48 4.39
C LYS A 601 -5.56 -13.50 3.23
N TYR A 602 -4.86 -12.39 3.48
CA TYR A 602 -4.51 -11.39 2.46
C TYR A 602 -3.35 -11.84 1.60
N LYS A 603 -2.37 -12.52 2.20
CA LYS A 603 -1.27 -13.14 1.45
C LYS A 603 -1.78 -14.21 0.48
N LEU A 604 -2.74 -15.05 0.90
CA LEU A 604 -3.42 -15.99 0.01
C LEU A 604 -4.34 -15.29 -0.98
N GLY A 605 -5.06 -14.25 -0.53
CA GLY A 605 -5.93 -13.43 -1.37
C GLY A 605 -5.18 -12.84 -2.56
N LEU A 606 -3.97 -12.30 -2.34
CA LEU A 606 -3.08 -11.82 -3.41
C LEU A 606 -2.85 -12.89 -4.48
N ILE A 607 -2.45 -14.11 -4.08
CA ILE A 607 -2.16 -15.19 -5.03
C ILE A 607 -3.41 -15.52 -5.83
N ARG A 608 -4.57 -15.66 -5.17
CA ARG A 608 -5.85 -15.91 -5.85
C ARG A 608 -6.18 -14.81 -6.85
N THR A 609 -6.02 -13.54 -6.48
CA THR A 609 -6.31 -12.42 -7.38
C THR A 609 -5.39 -12.41 -8.60
N LEU A 610 -4.11 -12.77 -8.43
CA LEU A 610 -3.19 -12.89 -9.57
C LEU A 610 -3.56 -14.05 -10.50
N VAL A 611 -3.95 -15.20 -9.93
CA VAL A 611 -4.42 -16.37 -10.71
C VAL A 611 -5.69 -16.03 -11.47
N ILE A 612 -6.68 -15.43 -10.81
CA ILE A 612 -7.93 -15.00 -11.45
C ILE A 612 -7.64 -14.01 -12.57
N ARG A 613 -6.75 -13.04 -12.34
CA ARG A 613 -6.33 -12.07 -13.35
C ARG A 613 -5.75 -12.77 -14.58
N ILE A 614 -4.81 -13.69 -14.40
CA ILE A 614 -4.16 -14.43 -15.50
C ILE A 614 -5.19 -15.24 -16.28
N LEU A 615 -6.04 -16.01 -15.59
CA LEU A 615 -6.99 -16.91 -16.24
C LEU A 615 -8.13 -16.20 -16.96
N LEU A 616 -8.52 -15.00 -16.52
CA LEU A 616 -9.58 -14.21 -17.15
C LEU A 616 -9.06 -13.27 -18.25
N ILE A 617 -7.78 -12.87 -18.22
CA ILE A 617 -7.18 -12.00 -19.23
C ILE A 617 -6.55 -12.81 -20.37
N CYS A 618 -5.83 -13.89 -20.07
CA CYS A 618 -5.12 -14.61 -21.12
C CYS A 618 -6.09 -15.43 -21.97
N SER A 619 -6.07 -15.27 -23.29
CA SER A 619 -6.96 -16.02 -24.18
C SER A 619 -6.46 -17.44 -24.47
N THR A 620 -5.15 -17.63 -24.68
CA THR A 620 -4.56 -18.93 -25.04
C THR A 620 -3.98 -19.68 -23.83
N THR A 621 -3.93 -21.02 -23.91
CA THR A 621 -3.33 -21.87 -22.87
C THR A 621 -1.84 -21.58 -22.69
N THR A 622 -1.10 -21.41 -23.80
CA THR A 622 0.33 -21.06 -23.78
C THR A 622 0.61 -19.77 -23.01
N HIS A 623 -0.18 -18.71 -23.24
CA HIS A 623 -0.02 -17.46 -22.49
C HIS A 623 -0.37 -17.63 -21.01
N LYS A 624 -1.41 -18.41 -20.67
CA LYS A 624 -1.73 -18.73 -19.27
C LYS A 624 -0.57 -19.41 -18.56
N ASP A 625 0.05 -20.42 -19.19
CA ASP A 625 1.15 -21.18 -18.58
C ASP A 625 2.42 -20.35 -18.39
N ASN A 626 2.76 -19.52 -19.38
CA ASN A 626 3.88 -18.58 -19.30
C ASN A 626 3.66 -17.57 -18.16
N GLU A 627 2.46 -17.00 -18.07
CA GLU A 627 2.09 -16.03 -17.04
C GLU A 627 2.02 -16.64 -15.63
N LEU A 628 1.51 -17.86 -15.50
CA LEU A 628 1.53 -18.61 -14.24
C LEU A 628 2.96 -18.92 -13.80
N THR A 629 3.86 -19.25 -14.73
CA THR A 629 5.27 -19.52 -14.44
C THR A 629 5.99 -18.26 -13.96
N LEU A 630 5.78 -17.12 -14.66
CA LEU A 630 6.30 -15.82 -14.26
C LEU A 630 5.76 -15.40 -12.88
N MET A 631 4.47 -15.61 -12.61
CA MET A 631 3.86 -15.30 -11.32
C MET A 631 4.43 -16.17 -10.19
N LYS A 632 4.63 -17.48 -10.41
CA LYS A 632 5.29 -18.38 -9.44
C LYS A 632 6.70 -17.90 -9.13
N HIS A 633 7.49 -17.55 -10.14
CA HIS A 633 8.84 -17.01 -9.95
C HIS A 633 8.79 -15.70 -9.15
N THR A 634 7.93 -14.76 -9.54
CA THR A 634 7.77 -13.47 -8.86
C THR A 634 7.39 -13.64 -7.39
N LEU A 635 6.41 -14.49 -7.07
CA LEU A 635 6.02 -14.74 -5.68
C LEU A 635 7.15 -15.37 -4.86
N LYS A 636 7.97 -16.26 -5.45
CA LYS A 636 9.18 -16.79 -4.80
C LYS A 636 10.18 -15.67 -4.49
N THR A 637 10.44 -14.74 -5.40
CA THR A 637 11.32 -13.58 -5.14
C THR A 637 10.78 -12.63 -4.07
N ASN A 638 9.46 -12.59 -3.85
CA ASN A 638 8.79 -11.88 -2.75
C ASN A 638 8.75 -12.67 -1.43
N GLY A 639 9.46 -13.81 -1.37
CA GLY A 639 9.60 -14.65 -0.19
C GLY A 639 8.44 -15.60 0.09
N TYR A 640 7.54 -15.86 -0.88
CA TYR A 640 6.43 -16.79 -0.65
C TYR A 640 6.86 -18.26 -0.67
N PRO A 641 6.47 -19.07 0.33
CA PRO A 641 6.68 -20.52 0.32
C PRO A 641 5.94 -21.23 -0.82
N ASP A 642 6.59 -22.22 -1.45
CA ASP A 642 6.06 -22.95 -2.62
C ASP A 642 4.70 -23.61 -2.35
N HIS A 643 4.52 -24.21 -1.17
CA HIS A 643 3.26 -24.84 -0.77
C HIS A 643 2.09 -23.84 -0.68
N LEU A 644 2.36 -22.57 -0.35
CA LEU A 644 1.35 -21.51 -0.32
C LEU A 644 0.98 -21.05 -1.72
N ILE A 645 1.96 -20.96 -2.62
CA ILE A 645 1.74 -20.63 -4.04
C ILE A 645 0.86 -21.70 -4.68
N LYS A 646 1.22 -22.98 -4.55
CA LYS A 646 0.43 -24.11 -5.06
C LYS A 646 -0.99 -24.15 -4.51
N ARG A 647 -1.17 -23.80 -3.23
CA ARG A 647 -2.50 -23.69 -2.63
C ARG A 647 -3.30 -22.52 -3.24
N GLY A 648 -2.68 -21.35 -3.37
CA GLY A 648 -3.33 -20.16 -3.93
C GLY A 648 -3.75 -20.33 -5.38
N ILE A 649 -2.95 -21.05 -6.18
CA ILE A 649 -3.27 -21.43 -7.57
C ILE A 649 -4.55 -22.27 -7.61
N ARG A 650 -4.58 -23.40 -6.90
CA ARG A 650 -5.78 -24.26 -6.83
C ARG A 650 -7.02 -23.52 -6.35
N GLU A 651 -6.88 -22.71 -5.30
CA GLU A 651 -8.00 -21.89 -4.79
C GLU A 651 -8.47 -20.85 -5.83
N GLY A 652 -7.56 -20.28 -6.63
CA GLY A 652 -7.89 -19.34 -7.70
C GLY A 652 -8.62 -19.99 -8.88
N GLU A 653 -8.13 -21.14 -9.34
CA GLU A 653 -8.76 -21.94 -10.42
C GLU A 653 -10.19 -22.32 -10.07
N VAL A 654 -10.43 -22.80 -8.84
CA VAL A 654 -11.77 -23.12 -8.35
C VAL A 654 -12.69 -21.89 -8.37
N ILE A 655 -12.17 -20.69 -8.08
CA ILE A 655 -12.96 -19.45 -8.13
C ILE A 655 -13.34 -19.11 -9.57
N VAL A 656 -12.39 -19.21 -10.52
CA VAL A 656 -12.66 -18.94 -11.94
C VAL A 656 -13.69 -19.91 -12.50
N ASN A 657 -13.56 -21.20 -12.21
CA ASN A 657 -14.55 -22.21 -12.64
C ASN A 657 -15.95 -21.89 -12.10
N LYS A 658 -16.05 -21.42 -10.85
CA LYS A 658 -17.33 -20.95 -10.29
C LYS A 658 -17.88 -19.70 -10.96
N ILE A 659 -17.02 -18.77 -11.40
CA ILE A 659 -17.42 -17.57 -12.12
C ILE A 659 -17.97 -17.95 -13.50
N ASN A 660 -17.33 -18.88 -14.19
CA ASN A 660 -17.77 -19.36 -15.50
C ASN A 660 -19.09 -20.14 -15.39
N ASN A 661 -19.22 -21.06 -14.42
CA ASN A 661 -20.43 -21.86 -14.24
C ASN A 661 -21.64 -21.05 -13.76
N LYS A 662 -21.43 -19.97 -12.99
CA LYS A 662 -22.52 -19.06 -12.58
C LYS A 662 -23.16 -18.31 -13.73
N ASN A 663 -22.48 -18.15 -14.85
CA ASN A 663 -23.08 -17.54 -16.03
C ASN A 663 -24.04 -18.51 -16.74
N ASN A 664 -24.01 -19.81 -16.42
CA ASN A 664 -24.80 -20.84 -17.11
C ASN A 664 -26.05 -21.27 -16.32
N ASN A 665 -26.07 -21.19 -14.99
CA ASN A 665 -27.22 -21.59 -14.17
C ASN A 665 -27.79 -20.42 -13.36
N GLN A 666 -28.94 -19.88 -13.79
CA GLN A 666 -29.81 -19.08 -12.95
C GLN A 666 -30.65 -20.02 -12.06
N GLN A 667 -30.13 -20.38 -10.88
CA GLN A 667 -30.94 -21.06 -9.87
C GLN A 667 -31.12 -20.20 -8.62
N GLN A 668 -32.30 -20.36 -8.03
CA GLN A 668 -32.89 -19.59 -6.94
C GLN A 668 -31.91 -19.37 -5.78
N LYS A 669 -31.77 -18.11 -5.35
CA LYS A 669 -30.92 -17.72 -4.21
C LYS A 669 -31.62 -18.13 -2.91
N PRO A 670 -30.98 -18.92 -2.02
CA PRO A 670 -31.50 -19.12 -0.68
C PRO A 670 -31.53 -17.78 0.09
N GLN A 671 -32.43 -17.66 1.07
CA GLN A 671 -32.56 -16.49 1.95
C GLN A 671 -31.17 -16.00 2.39
N THR A 672 -30.80 -14.82 1.90
CA THR A 672 -29.47 -14.26 2.08
C THR A 672 -29.34 -13.71 3.49
N LYS A 673 -28.61 -14.42 4.36
CA LYS A 673 -28.17 -13.90 5.66
C LYS A 673 -27.66 -12.45 5.54
N GLN A 674 -28.09 -11.58 6.43
CA GLN A 674 -27.63 -10.18 6.46
C GLN A 674 -26.12 -10.15 6.64
N LYS A 675 -25.39 -9.59 5.67
CA LYS A 675 -23.92 -9.52 5.71
C LYS A 675 -23.49 -8.23 6.40
N ILE A 676 -22.78 -8.36 7.50
CA ILE A 676 -22.24 -7.22 8.24
C ILE A 676 -20.71 -7.23 8.17
N TYR A 677 -20.13 -6.09 7.82
CA TYR A 677 -18.67 -5.94 7.68
C TYR A 677 -18.08 -5.21 8.88
N PHE A 678 -17.23 -5.93 9.60
CA PHE A 678 -16.48 -5.41 10.73
C PHE A 678 -15.06 -5.09 10.31
N THR A 679 -14.52 -4.00 10.84
CA THR A 679 -13.12 -3.62 10.63
C THR A 679 -12.35 -3.71 11.94
N LEU A 680 -11.17 -4.34 11.92
CA LEU A 680 -10.35 -4.51 13.11
C LEU A 680 -8.88 -4.26 12.82
N THR A 681 -8.22 -3.50 13.67
CA THR A 681 -6.78 -3.28 13.59
C THR A 681 -5.99 -4.59 13.80
N TYR A 682 -4.99 -4.84 12.93
CA TYR A 682 -4.18 -6.06 12.95
C TYR A 682 -2.90 -5.90 13.77
N TYR A 683 -2.73 -6.74 14.79
CA TYR A 683 -1.52 -6.82 15.62
C TYR A 683 -0.83 -8.20 15.56
N GLY A 684 -1.20 -9.02 14.57
CA GLY A 684 -0.59 -10.33 14.30
C GLY A 684 -1.56 -11.51 14.38
N SER A 685 -1.03 -12.73 14.54
CA SER A 685 -1.80 -13.99 14.53
C SER A 685 -2.97 -14.01 15.53
N GLU A 686 -2.79 -13.38 16.67
CA GLU A 686 -3.72 -13.31 17.78
C GLU A 686 -4.99 -12.55 17.37
N SER A 687 -4.86 -11.55 16.48
CA SER A 687 -6.02 -10.82 15.92
C SER A 687 -6.94 -11.75 15.13
N THR A 688 -6.37 -12.80 14.50
CA THR A 688 -7.19 -13.80 13.77
C THR A 688 -7.94 -14.73 14.71
N ILE A 689 -7.35 -15.05 15.86
CA ILE A 689 -7.99 -15.84 16.91
C ILE A 689 -9.15 -15.03 17.51
N LEU A 690 -8.90 -13.76 17.84
CA LEU A 690 -9.94 -12.85 18.33
C LEU A 690 -11.08 -12.70 17.32
N ALA A 691 -10.76 -12.50 16.04
CA ALA A 691 -11.77 -12.38 14.99
C ALA A 691 -12.68 -13.62 14.90
N ARG A 692 -12.10 -14.83 15.00
CA ARG A 692 -12.88 -16.08 15.06
C ARG A 692 -13.77 -16.14 16.31
N ARG A 693 -13.22 -15.80 17.49
CA ARG A 693 -14.00 -15.76 18.73
C ARG A 693 -15.15 -14.77 18.65
N LYS A 694 -14.91 -13.55 18.16
CA LYS A 694 -15.95 -12.52 17.93
C LYS A 694 -17.04 -13.04 17.01
N LYS A 695 -16.66 -13.62 15.87
CA LYS A 695 -17.62 -14.21 14.93
C LYS A 695 -18.47 -15.28 15.60
N ASN A 696 -17.87 -16.21 16.33
CA ASN A 696 -18.58 -17.29 17.01
C ASN A 696 -19.52 -16.76 18.12
N ILE A 697 -19.08 -15.76 18.89
CA ILE A 697 -19.90 -15.13 19.93
C ILE A 697 -21.14 -14.53 19.28
N ILE A 698 -20.97 -13.69 18.26
CA ILE A 698 -22.12 -12.99 17.67
C ILE A 698 -23.02 -13.96 16.91
N GLN A 699 -22.46 -14.93 16.19
CA GLN A 699 -23.25 -15.93 15.47
C GLN A 699 -24.10 -16.81 16.41
N LYS A 700 -23.68 -16.98 17.68
CA LYS A 700 -24.50 -17.65 18.71
C LYS A 700 -25.75 -16.87 19.08
N PHE A 701 -25.69 -15.54 19.07
CA PHE A 701 -26.81 -14.66 19.45
C PHE A 701 -27.58 -14.12 18.23
N MET A 702 -26.98 -14.13 17.04
CA MET A 702 -27.53 -13.57 15.79
C MET A 702 -27.31 -14.55 14.62
N PRO A 703 -28.01 -15.71 14.56
CA PRO A 703 -27.74 -16.78 13.58
C PRO A 703 -28.04 -16.40 12.12
N LEU A 704 -28.92 -15.41 11.92
CA LEU A 704 -29.31 -14.85 10.62
C LEU A 704 -28.30 -13.83 10.08
N THR A 705 -27.30 -13.42 10.88
CA THR A 705 -26.25 -12.51 10.45
C THR A 705 -24.98 -13.27 10.04
N ASN A 706 -24.33 -12.80 8.98
CA ASN A 706 -23.01 -13.28 8.59
C ASN A 706 -21.98 -12.16 8.72
N ILE A 707 -21.12 -12.29 9.72
CA ILE A 707 -20.09 -11.30 10.00
C ILE A 707 -18.81 -11.61 9.23
N ASN A 708 -18.37 -10.62 8.47
CA ASN A 708 -17.11 -10.61 7.76
C ASN A 708 -16.17 -9.59 8.40
N ILE A 709 -15.06 -10.08 8.95
CA ILE A 709 -14.07 -9.22 9.60
C ILE A 709 -12.95 -8.92 8.61
N ALA A 710 -12.79 -7.64 8.26
CA ALA A 710 -11.64 -7.09 7.57
C ALA A 710 -10.63 -6.54 8.58
N PHE A 711 -9.36 -6.75 8.31
CA PHE A 711 -8.25 -6.22 9.11
C PHE A 711 -7.67 -4.94 8.50
N LYS A 712 -7.54 -3.89 9.33
CA LYS A 712 -6.84 -2.63 9.02
C LYS A 712 -5.32 -2.80 9.26
N LYS A 713 -4.49 -2.15 8.44
CA LYS A 713 -3.02 -2.12 8.60
C LYS A 713 -2.64 -1.08 9.65
N THR A 714 -1.61 -1.35 10.46
CA THR A 714 -1.14 -0.47 11.53
C THR A 714 0.12 0.31 11.12
N PHE A 715 1.27 -0.34 11.23
CA PHE A 715 2.59 0.28 11.10
C PHE A 715 3.18 0.04 9.70
N THR A 716 2.62 0.67 8.68
CA THR A 716 3.19 0.66 7.33
C THR A 716 4.30 1.71 7.18
N LEU A 717 5.25 1.50 6.27
CA LEU A 717 6.20 2.56 5.89
C LEU A 717 5.47 3.81 5.37
N LYS A 718 4.34 3.62 4.68
CA LYS A 718 3.40 4.69 4.35
C LYS A 718 3.00 5.55 5.54
N ASN A 719 2.55 4.94 6.63
CA ASN A 719 2.07 5.68 7.80
C ASN A 719 3.22 6.39 8.54
N ILE A 720 4.47 5.96 8.32
CA ILE A 720 5.66 6.58 8.91
C ILE A 720 6.08 7.83 8.12
N PHE A 721 6.15 7.74 6.79
CA PHE A 721 6.71 8.81 5.95
C PHE A 721 5.65 9.76 5.36
N LEU A 722 4.41 9.30 5.12
CA LEU A 722 3.34 10.14 4.56
C LEU A 722 2.97 11.35 5.43
N PRO A 723 2.91 11.25 6.79
CA PRO A 723 2.65 12.43 7.62
C PRO A 723 3.72 13.52 7.47
N ILE A 724 4.98 13.13 7.29
CA ILE A 724 6.11 14.06 7.05
C ILE A 724 5.86 14.83 5.75
N GLN A 725 5.42 14.12 4.70
CA GLN A 725 5.09 14.72 3.41
C GLN A 725 3.89 15.68 3.49
N LYS A 726 2.88 15.35 4.30
CA LYS A 726 1.67 16.18 4.50
C LYS A 726 1.92 17.43 5.37
N GLY A 727 2.99 17.43 6.16
CA GLY A 727 3.29 18.48 7.13
C GLY A 727 2.35 18.47 8.35
N GLU A 728 2.81 19.01 9.47
CA GLU A 728 2.00 19.10 10.69
C GLU A 728 0.89 20.13 10.53
N ASP A 729 -0.34 19.76 10.87
CA ASP A 729 -1.44 20.70 11.02
C ASP A 729 -1.40 21.28 12.44
N LYS A 730 -0.76 22.45 12.61
CA LYS A 730 -0.68 23.12 13.92
C LYS A 730 -2.07 23.37 14.51
N THR A 731 -3.07 23.61 13.67
CA THR A 731 -4.46 23.84 14.12
C THR A 731 -5.09 22.62 14.80
N LYS A 732 -4.59 21.40 14.54
CA LYS A 732 -5.03 20.19 15.26
C LYS A 732 -4.46 20.10 16.67
N LYS A 733 -3.23 20.59 16.90
CA LYS A 733 -2.62 20.63 18.25
C LYS A 733 -3.40 21.59 19.16
N ASP A 734 -3.86 22.70 18.61
CA ASP A 734 -4.63 23.71 19.36
C ASP A 734 -6.07 23.25 19.67
N LYS A 735 -6.64 22.35 18.86
CA LYS A 735 -8.03 21.87 19.02
C LYS A 735 -8.24 20.83 20.15
N LYS A 736 -7.21 20.48 20.95
CA LYS A 736 -7.28 19.46 22.04
C LYS A 736 -8.11 18.22 21.65
N LEU A 737 -7.91 17.71 20.43
CA LEU A 737 -8.64 16.53 19.95
C LEU A 737 -7.96 15.26 20.47
N VAL A 738 -8.75 14.42 21.15
CA VAL A 738 -8.37 13.08 21.67
C VAL A 738 -8.16 12.10 20.52
#